data_AF-A0A6C2U7R0-F1
#
_entry.id   AF-A0A6C2U7R0-F1
#
_cell.length_a   1.000
_cell.length_b   1.000
_cell.length_c   1.000
_cell.angle_alpha   90.00
_cell.angle_beta   90.00
_cell.angle_gamma   90.00
#
_symmetry.space_group_name_H-M   'P 1'
#
loop_
_entity.id
_entity.type
_entity.pdbx_description
1 polymer ?
#
loop_
_entity_poly.entity_id
_entity_poly.type
_entity_poly.pdbx_seq_one_letter_code
_entity_poly.pdbx_strand_id
1 'polypeptide(L)'
;MTVKNQLAIMALAAVVRTAAADVVNVQIKATANTDYGTNAVATLLSEVLTAPDGRATYQVAFEVTPPAGRSIRSGVTGTAGSSTAQSWGVGPENTLFNGDNDDRVERIGNLQITNFNANGGELDAGHFFGLSFTSVELANAQSANKDDVLVVLNGSMTNDLGDLVANPESIDLEALAGVPVTEFSLANGTTNTTDKWSVNQVGVSVGIAWRADWMRGAWGLSWAPEGMYNGRSETLVDDYETFLEQIGGLKTIDYVQLNLGMSYIYSPVHLGPHALLESFWRGDTDAEGNPINLVVPRASSGVDPLGEWAAATKAAGLKVQVYVNSSQMLRRGDIPNPAVIPDITERWTTWCDTNAAAQAFIASQPYHTDGTNTNRPYMFCYAEFVLKEYSLRYGELIDSYIFDSGYMLGSNGDNATGGVASEQLLYKAFSDAARAGNPNATVSYNNSPERDTEVLNPFSEAVHFEDYMFGHPYNGGNNIGSHTIGDPPLYDRNYAHIQKMTETGGNVHEGELTHDWLWDDRVVGHFYPPMSTTAWNAGQTPALTDAEFLLWNLEAMQAGGAISWGAPLNWPPGNGVSLLIRDWGMDQLALMDAHLCTNEVPGAPQWARQHTPLPDATIGQAYFHVLTEGVHFWDPEGDAVTNVSFASAAGGPSSWMTIAEMPGNPGSWQLTGIPTEAAATEYEFRLRIEDASGGTERKVRLGVNAPPAFLDGPEGYPVWAADPLELPDAVVHEAYAQVLIQGLDFQDFEETNLDVSKIGGAGWLSLAEAAPGWWRLSGVPSPADAGLETVELRVSDGTNATDCTLVFTVEPAVDKASILAAANQNYGTDAVATMLSDVQTAYDGLATFQFAVDVVPGAGTAIRSGNGGGATTSQSWGIFSSGETDNARFIFNGDEAEFVESIGNLRLVNFADGGGRLSAGDIRNVSFESITIADAQSGGKDSLYVTVGSVSNNLGDLGSNIHVVNLEALSGGSAPVTAFALGTSTTNALNKWSVNSIEVNYSVLGPETYSTWAYDHGLVGGHGAPGSDSGDLDGYANLAEFALGMDPNLADAGTRDSAGLVTTGGTGYVEWVYRRRSDHVAQGLSYLLIDSTNLVGPRSGTNAADHIQVGPAVDGYEPVTNRYSTGEPAKFIEFRIRQD
;
A
#
# COMPACT_ATOMS: atom_id res chain seq x y z
N MET A 1 18.39 -46.51 -1.36
CA MET A 1 17.07 -47.16 -1.20
C MET A 1 16.16 -46.51 -2.25
N THR A 2 15.49 -47.26 -3.13
CA THR A 2 15.05 -46.76 -4.45
C THR A 2 13.81 -45.86 -4.36
N VAL A 3 13.94 -44.61 -4.84
CA VAL A 3 12.96 -43.50 -4.90
C VAL A 3 11.55 -43.89 -5.39
N LYS A 4 11.40 -44.99 -6.13
CA LYS A 4 10.11 -45.44 -6.68
C LYS A 4 9.11 -45.99 -5.65
N ASN A 5 9.52 -46.31 -4.42
CA ASN A 5 8.60 -46.85 -3.41
C ASN A 5 7.96 -45.80 -2.48
N GLN A 6 8.37 -44.52 -2.53
CA GLN A 6 7.77 -43.46 -1.70
C GLN A 6 6.55 -42.78 -2.34
N LEU A 7 6.47 -42.70 -3.67
CA LEU A 7 5.32 -42.12 -4.39
C LEU A 7 4.00 -42.89 -4.17
N ALA A 8 4.05 -44.17 -3.83
CA ALA A 8 2.84 -44.97 -3.56
C ALA A 8 2.29 -44.82 -2.14
N ILE A 9 3.05 -44.20 -1.22
CA ILE A 9 2.60 -43.93 0.16
C ILE A 9 2.09 -42.49 0.31
N MET A 10 2.60 -41.54 -0.49
CA MET A 10 2.14 -40.14 -0.47
C MET A 10 0.73 -39.92 -1.03
N ALA A 11 0.24 -40.77 -1.94
CA ALA A 11 -1.09 -40.62 -2.53
C ALA A 11 -2.27 -41.00 -1.60
N LEU A 12 -2.01 -41.39 -0.33
CA LEU A 12 -3.06 -41.81 0.61
C LEU A 12 -3.16 -40.95 1.88
N ALA A 13 -2.38 -39.87 1.99
CA ALA A 13 -2.33 -39.00 3.18
C ALA A 13 -2.42 -37.49 2.87
N ALA A 14 -2.93 -37.10 1.70
CA ALA A 14 -3.38 -35.73 1.46
C ALA A 14 -4.74 -35.50 2.16
N VAL A 15 -4.77 -35.63 3.48
CA VAL A 15 -5.71 -34.86 4.28
C VAL A 15 -5.06 -33.50 4.34
N VAL A 16 -5.66 -32.52 3.66
CA VAL A 16 -5.37 -31.10 3.86
C VAL A 16 -5.53 -30.86 5.36
N ARG A 17 -4.42 -30.87 6.10
CA ARG A 17 -4.39 -30.28 7.42
C ARG A 17 -4.41 -28.79 7.16
N THR A 18 -5.60 -28.21 6.97
CA THR A 18 -5.78 -26.83 7.41
C THR A 18 -5.24 -26.79 8.84
N ALA A 19 -4.50 -25.74 9.20
CA ALA A 19 -4.01 -25.55 10.56
C ALA A 19 -5.23 -25.46 11.48
N ALA A 20 -5.76 -26.61 11.86
CA ALA A 20 -6.81 -26.72 12.84
C ALA A 20 -6.14 -26.23 14.11
N ALA A 21 -6.64 -25.11 14.62
CA ALA A 21 -6.42 -24.69 15.99
C ALA A 21 -6.40 -25.93 16.88
N ASP A 22 -5.53 -25.95 17.89
CA ASP A 22 -5.60 -27.04 18.85
C ASP A 22 -6.96 -27.00 19.54
N VAL A 23 -7.82 -27.94 19.17
CA VAL A 23 -9.12 -28.12 19.80
C VAL A 23 -8.91 -28.97 21.04
N VAL A 24 -8.93 -28.30 22.19
CA VAL A 24 -8.91 -28.97 23.49
C VAL A 24 -10.35 -29.23 23.91
N ASN A 25 -10.71 -30.51 24.05
CA ASN A 25 -11.99 -30.91 24.62
C ASN A 25 -11.91 -30.93 26.15
N VAL A 26 -12.68 -30.07 26.79
CA VAL A 26 -12.73 -29.86 28.23
C VAL A 26 -14.03 -30.40 28.78
N GLN A 27 -13.96 -31.20 29.85
CA GLN A 27 -15.13 -31.66 30.58
C GLN A 27 -15.33 -30.81 31.83
N ILE A 28 -16.50 -30.18 31.97
CA ILE A 28 -16.83 -29.30 33.08
C ILE A 28 -17.91 -29.96 33.93
N LYS A 29 -17.67 -29.98 35.24
CA LYS A 29 -18.53 -30.58 36.26
C LYS A 29 -18.94 -29.54 37.29
N ALA A 30 -20.06 -29.76 37.99
CA ALA A 30 -20.39 -28.90 39.12
C ALA A 30 -19.44 -29.14 40.30
N THR A 31 -19.34 -28.14 41.19
CA THR A 31 -18.66 -28.29 42.48
C THR A 31 -19.45 -29.32 43.30
N ALA A 32 -18.77 -30.27 43.93
CA ALA A 32 -19.46 -31.39 44.59
C ALA A 32 -20.40 -30.92 45.73
N ASN A 33 -21.60 -31.49 45.82
CA ASN A 33 -22.58 -31.25 46.90
C ASN A 33 -22.89 -29.76 47.18
N THR A 34 -23.05 -28.97 46.13
CA THR A 34 -23.16 -27.50 46.20
C THR A 34 -24.56 -27.03 45.80
N ASP A 35 -25.14 -26.16 46.61
CA ASP A 35 -26.33 -25.36 46.25
C ASP A 35 -25.84 -23.99 45.79
N TYR A 36 -26.06 -23.65 44.52
CA TYR A 36 -25.59 -22.40 43.92
C TYR A 36 -26.49 -21.20 44.27
N GLY A 37 -27.63 -21.44 44.92
CA GLY A 37 -28.54 -20.41 45.42
C GLY A 37 -29.80 -20.23 44.57
N THR A 38 -30.95 -19.98 45.24
CA THR A 38 -32.22 -19.71 44.55
C THR A 38 -32.14 -18.43 43.72
N ASN A 39 -32.56 -18.49 42.45
CA ASN A 39 -32.45 -17.41 41.47
C ASN A 39 -31.01 -16.96 41.14
N ALA A 40 -29.99 -17.69 41.60
CA ALA A 40 -28.60 -17.36 41.32
C ALA A 40 -28.14 -18.07 40.04
N VAL A 41 -27.46 -17.34 39.16
CA VAL A 41 -26.75 -17.92 38.03
C VAL A 41 -25.57 -18.73 38.58
N ALA A 42 -25.52 -20.03 38.26
CA ALA A 42 -24.46 -20.91 38.70
C ALA A 42 -23.29 -20.87 37.71
N THR A 43 -22.11 -20.45 38.16
CA THR A 43 -20.88 -20.54 37.35
C THR A 43 -20.19 -21.88 37.59
N LEU A 44 -20.03 -22.66 36.53
CA LEU A 44 -19.31 -23.94 36.56
C LEU A 44 -17.94 -23.76 35.92
N LEU A 45 -16.92 -24.39 36.50
CA LEU A 45 -15.51 -24.23 36.15
C LEU A 45 -14.92 -25.59 35.80
N SER A 46 -14.09 -25.65 34.76
CA SER A 46 -13.22 -26.81 34.49
C SER A 46 -12.18 -26.98 35.60
N GLU A 47 -11.46 -28.10 35.58
CA GLU A 47 -10.15 -28.18 36.24
C GLU A 47 -9.13 -27.24 35.57
N VAL A 48 -8.04 -26.91 36.28
CA VAL A 48 -6.96 -26.08 35.70
C VAL A 48 -6.26 -26.87 34.62
N LEU A 49 -6.25 -26.33 33.41
CA LEU A 49 -5.64 -26.92 32.22
C LEU A 49 -4.30 -26.24 31.95
N THR A 50 -3.35 -27.01 31.41
CA THR A 50 -2.11 -26.47 30.83
C THR A 50 -2.31 -26.35 29.33
N ALA A 51 -1.98 -25.19 28.77
CA ALA A 51 -2.06 -24.93 27.34
C ALA A 51 -0.97 -25.70 26.57
N PRO A 52 -1.11 -25.83 25.24
CA PRO A 52 -0.16 -26.56 24.40
C PRO A 52 1.29 -26.06 24.48
N ASP A 53 1.52 -24.80 24.85
CA ASP A 53 2.86 -24.24 25.11
C ASP A 53 3.56 -24.83 26.36
N GLY A 54 2.89 -25.71 27.10
CA GLY A 54 3.40 -26.36 28.29
C GLY A 54 3.60 -25.44 29.49
N ARG A 55 3.21 -24.16 29.38
CA ARG A 55 3.47 -23.12 30.40
C ARG A 55 2.18 -22.45 30.84
N ALA A 56 1.40 -21.90 29.91
CA ALA A 56 0.21 -21.17 30.25
C ALA A 56 -0.82 -22.11 30.91
N THR A 57 -1.51 -21.60 31.92
CA THR A 57 -2.57 -22.32 32.62
C THR A 57 -3.87 -21.55 32.55
N TYR A 58 -4.99 -22.24 32.40
CA TYR A 58 -6.31 -21.63 32.25
C TYR A 58 -7.42 -22.53 32.76
N GLN A 59 -8.62 -21.97 32.93
CA GLN A 59 -9.85 -22.72 33.14
C GLN A 59 -10.91 -22.25 32.14
N VAL A 60 -11.85 -23.12 31.84
CA VAL A 60 -13.04 -22.80 31.05
C VAL A 60 -14.23 -22.69 31.99
N ALA A 61 -15.02 -21.65 31.82
CA ALA A 61 -16.23 -21.43 32.60
C ALA A 61 -17.46 -21.24 31.72
N PHE A 62 -18.62 -21.62 32.24
CA PHE A 62 -19.93 -21.22 31.71
C PHE A 62 -20.92 -20.97 32.83
N GLU A 63 -22.03 -20.35 32.48
CA GLU A 63 -23.12 -20.00 33.36
C GLU A 63 -24.36 -20.85 33.10
N VAL A 64 -25.02 -21.26 34.19
CA VAL A 64 -26.30 -21.99 34.19
C VAL A 64 -27.34 -21.13 34.89
N THR A 65 -28.35 -20.68 34.16
CA THR A 65 -29.42 -19.83 34.67
C THR A 65 -30.63 -20.68 35.08
N PRO A 66 -30.95 -20.80 36.38
CA PRO A 66 -32.16 -21.48 36.82
C PRO A 66 -33.41 -20.62 36.54
N PRO A 67 -34.59 -21.25 36.42
CA PRO A 67 -35.86 -20.55 36.35
C PRO A 67 -36.19 -19.89 37.69
N ALA A 68 -37.06 -18.88 37.64
CA ALA A 68 -37.46 -18.13 38.83
C ALA A 68 -38.04 -19.06 39.92
N GLY A 69 -37.52 -18.93 41.14
CA GLY A 69 -37.87 -19.72 42.31
C GLY A 69 -37.09 -21.03 42.47
N ARG A 70 -36.20 -21.38 41.52
CA ARG A 70 -35.39 -22.62 41.58
C ARG A 70 -33.90 -22.31 41.82
N SER A 71 -33.12 -23.36 42.12
CA SER A 71 -31.67 -23.32 42.29
C SER A 71 -31.02 -24.44 41.49
N ILE A 72 -29.78 -24.22 41.04
CA ILE A 72 -28.91 -25.30 40.55
C ILE A 72 -28.27 -25.96 41.76
N ARG A 73 -28.41 -27.29 41.87
CA ARG A 73 -27.85 -28.06 42.98
C ARG A 73 -27.14 -29.29 42.48
N SER A 74 -25.93 -29.54 42.98
CA SER A 74 -25.16 -30.75 42.72
C SER A 74 -25.14 -31.69 43.94
N GLY A 75 -25.02 -32.99 43.70
CA GLY A 75 -24.96 -34.02 44.73
C GLY A 75 -25.45 -35.38 44.23
N VAL A 76 -25.19 -36.43 45.03
CA VAL A 76 -25.61 -37.81 44.70
C VAL A 76 -27.11 -37.99 44.91
N THR A 77 -27.81 -38.52 43.90
CA THR A 77 -29.28 -38.70 43.93
C THR A 77 -29.68 -40.17 43.85
N GLY A 78 -30.47 -40.63 44.81
CA GLY A 78 -31.08 -41.97 44.78
C GLY A 78 -30.12 -43.12 45.14
N THR A 79 -30.69 -44.29 45.41
CA THR A 79 -29.97 -45.51 45.81
C THR A 79 -29.56 -46.41 44.64
N ALA A 80 -29.89 -46.04 43.40
CA ALA A 80 -29.66 -46.84 42.20
C ALA A 80 -29.42 -45.95 40.99
N GLY A 81 -28.17 -45.54 40.74
CA GLY A 81 -27.84 -44.86 39.48
C GLY A 81 -26.55 -44.06 39.48
N SER A 82 -26.02 -43.85 38.28
CA SER A 82 -24.72 -43.29 37.86
C SER A 82 -24.40 -41.86 38.29
N SER A 83 -25.27 -41.19 39.05
CA SER A 83 -24.98 -39.86 39.59
C SER A 83 -23.81 -39.85 40.59
N THR A 84 -23.01 -38.80 40.52
CA THR A 84 -21.87 -38.53 41.38
C THR A 84 -22.17 -37.33 42.30
N ALA A 85 -21.25 -36.99 43.19
CA ALA A 85 -21.38 -35.79 44.01
C ALA A 85 -21.39 -34.49 43.17
N GLN A 86 -20.97 -34.56 41.91
CA GLN A 86 -20.89 -33.43 40.97
C GLN A 86 -22.05 -33.41 39.97
N SER A 87 -22.90 -34.44 39.96
CA SER A 87 -24.11 -34.43 39.14
C SER A 87 -25.08 -33.39 39.65
N TRP A 88 -25.72 -32.64 38.77
CA TRP A 88 -26.58 -31.52 39.14
C TRP A 88 -27.93 -31.54 38.44
N GLY A 89 -28.90 -30.88 39.06
CA GLY A 89 -30.24 -30.69 38.52
C GLY A 89 -30.85 -29.38 38.98
N VAL A 90 -32.11 -29.17 38.62
CA VAL A 90 -32.90 -27.98 38.98
C VAL A 90 -34.05 -28.40 39.87
N GLY A 91 -34.13 -27.87 41.09
CA GLY A 91 -35.23 -28.20 41.99
C GLY A 91 -35.23 -27.45 43.33
N PRO A 92 -36.36 -27.46 44.06
CA PRO A 92 -36.51 -26.75 45.32
C PRO A 92 -35.89 -27.54 46.49
N GLU A 93 -35.74 -28.86 46.36
CA GLU A 93 -35.30 -29.76 47.44
C GLU A 93 -34.22 -30.78 47.03
N ASN A 94 -34.02 -31.06 45.73
CA ASN A 94 -33.15 -32.14 45.26
C ASN A 94 -32.21 -31.71 44.13
N THR A 95 -31.24 -32.56 43.78
CA THR A 95 -30.22 -32.38 42.72
C THR A 95 -30.63 -33.11 41.40
N LEU A 96 -31.95 -33.24 41.16
CA LEU A 96 -32.57 -33.89 39.99
C LEU A 96 -33.54 -32.93 39.29
N PHE A 97 -33.72 -33.13 37.98
CA PHE A 97 -34.93 -32.76 37.24
C PHE A 97 -36.02 -33.81 37.57
N ASN A 98 -37.24 -33.40 37.97
CA ASN A 98 -38.27 -34.33 38.49
C ASN A 98 -39.54 -34.41 37.63
N GLY A 99 -39.43 -34.18 36.32
CA GLY A 99 -40.57 -34.27 35.40
C GLY A 99 -41.63 -33.16 35.59
N ASP A 100 -41.27 -32.06 36.23
CA ASP A 100 -42.08 -30.83 36.30
C ASP A 100 -41.71 -29.91 35.12
N ASN A 101 -42.68 -29.20 34.55
CA ASN A 101 -42.42 -28.19 33.50
C ASN A 101 -41.56 -27.03 34.00
N ASP A 102 -41.56 -26.81 35.32
CA ASP A 102 -40.73 -25.81 35.98
C ASP A 102 -39.32 -26.32 36.30
N ASP A 103 -39.06 -27.63 36.17
CA ASP A 103 -37.72 -28.21 36.27
C ASP A 103 -37.05 -28.13 34.89
N ARG A 104 -36.60 -26.92 34.54
CA ARG A 104 -35.80 -26.62 33.36
C ARG A 104 -34.63 -25.74 33.72
N VAL A 105 -33.64 -25.63 32.86
CA VAL A 105 -32.62 -24.59 32.87
C VAL A 105 -33.01 -23.59 31.79
N GLU A 106 -33.11 -22.30 32.11
CA GLU A 106 -33.49 -21.28 31.11
C GLU A 106 -32.38 -21.05 30.10
N ARG A 107 -31.12 -21.11 30.55
CA ARG A 107 -29.94 -20.91 29.70
C ARG A 107 -28.69 -21.54 30.28
N ILE A 108 -27.92 -22.21 29.43
CA ILE A 108 -26.53 -22.62 29.63
C ILE A 108 -25.72 -21.89 28.55
N GLY A 109 -24.83 -20.99 28.95
CA GLY A 109 -24.13 -20.10 28.03
C GLY A 109 -22.99 -19.33 28.70
N ASN A 110 -22.58 -18.22 28.11
CA ASN A 110 -21.46 -17.39 28.58
C ASN A 110 -20.14 -18.19 28.73
N LEU A 111 -19.79 -18.95 27.69
CA LEU A 111 -18.50 -19.64 27.60
C LEU A 111 -17.35 -18.63 27.63
N GLN A 112 -16.38 -18.85 28.52
CA GLN A 112 -15.23 -17.96 28.65
C GLN A 112 -14.00 -18.69 29.18
N ILE A 113 -12.82 -18.16 28.82
CA ILE A 113 -11.56 -18.50 29.48
C ILE A 113 -11.43 -17.65 30.74
N THR A 114 -11.12 -18.29 31.85
CA THR A 114 -10.94 -17.64 33.16
C THR A 114 -9.70 -18.17 33.86
N ASN A 115 -9.27 -17.45 34.90
CA ASN A 115 -8.07 -17.78 35.69
C ASN A 115 -6.82 -18.04 34.81
N PHE A 116 -6.69 -17.31 33.71
CA PHE A 116 -5.56 -17.41 32.80
C PHE A 116 -4.28 -16.90 33.48
N ASN A 117 -3.19 -17.65 33.34
CA ASN A 117 -1.87 -17.23 33.73
C ASN A 117 -0.85 -17.76 32.71
N ALA A 118 -0.12 -16.86 32.05
CA ALA A 118 0.87 -17.22 31.05
C ALA A 118 2.03 -18.04 31.64
N ASN A 119 2.37 -17.86 32.93
CA ASN A 119 3.52 -18.52 33.59
C ASN A 119 4.86 -18.36 32.81
N GLY A 120 5.06 -17.22 32.14
CA GLY A 120 6.22 -17.00 31.27
C GLY A 120 6.16 -17.74 29.93
N GLY A 121 4.99 -18.30 29.60
CA GLY A 121 4.58 -18.73 28.28
C GLY A 121 4.15 -17.57 27.40
N GLU A 122 3.86 -17.93 26.17
CA GLU A 122 3.72 -17.03 25.04
C GLU A 122 2.25 -16.69 24.77
N LEU A 123 1.32 -17.52 25.25
CA LEU A 123 -0.11 -17.34 25.05
C LEU A 123 -0.69 -16.24 25.95
N ASP A 124 -1.80 -15.67 25.50
CA ASP A 124 -2.72 -14.86 26.30
C ASP A 124 -4.17 -15.33 26.10
N ALA A 125 -5.13 -14.70 26.79
CA ALA A 125 -6.54 -15.07 26.69
C ALA A 125 -7.13 -14.89 25.27
N GLY A 126 -6.58 -14.03 24.43
CA GLY A 126 -7.02 -13.79 23.06
C GLY A 126 -6.62 -14.89 22.08
N HIS A 127 -5.64 -15.73 22.44
CA HIS A 127 -5.25 -16.89 21.64
C HIS A 127 -6.27 -18.03 21.71
N PHE A 128 -7.25 -17.95 22.62
CA PHE A 128 -8.30 -18.94 22.77
C PHE A 128 -9.55 -18.49 22.02
N PHE A 129 -10.06 -19.31 21.11
CA PHE A 129 -11.19 -18.99 20.26
C PHE A 129 -12.04 -20.23 19.99
N GLY A 130 -13.16 -20.04 19.27
CA GLY A 130 -14.02 -21.16 18.87
C GLY A 130 -14.61 -21.93 20.06
N LEU A 131 -14.84 -21.27 21.20
CA LEU A 131 -15.45 -21.92 22.35
C LEU A 131 -16.86 -22.39 22.00
N SER A 132 -17.11 -23.69 22.08
CA SER A 132 -18.42 -24.29 21.80
C SER A 132 -18.75 -25.43 22.76
N PHE A 133 -20.02 -25.64 23.04
CA PHE A 133 -20.51 -26.81 23.75
C PHE A 133 -20.56 -28.01 22.80
N THR A 134 -19.79 -29.04 23.10
CA THR A 134 -19.70 -30.25 22.25
C THR A 134 -20.66 -31.33 22.71
N SER A 135 -20.82 -31.51 24.01
CA SER A 135 -21.66 -32.58 24.55
C SER A 135 -22.24 -32.27 25.91
N VAL A 136 -23.28 -33.02 26.29
CA VAL A 136 -23.79 -33.08 27.66
C VAL A 136 -24.01 -34.53 28.07
N GLU A 137 -23.47 -34.93 29.21
CA GLU A 137 -23.70 -36.27 29.76
C GLU A 137 -24.80 -36.22 30.82
N LEU A 138 -25.85 -37.00 30.59
CA LEU A 138 -27.02 -37.10 31.44
C LEU A 138 -26.95 -38.40 32.25
N ALA A 139 -27.19 -38.30 33.56
CA ALA A 139 -27.23 -39.41 34.49
C ALA A 139 -28.61 -39.61 35.10
N ASN A 140 -28.86 -40.84 35.53
CA ASN A 140 -30.11 -41.31 36.08
C ASN A 140 -31.31 -41.29 35.12
N ALA A 141 -31.06 -41.10 33.82
CA ALA A 141 -32.01 -41.06 32.71
C ALA A 141 -32.79 -42.37 32.42
N GLN A 142 -32.95 -43.25 33.41
CA GLN A 142 -33.56 -44.57 33.27
C GLN A 142 -34.47 -44.89 34.46
N SER A 143 -35.42 -44.02 34.76
CA SER A 143 -36.60 -44.46 35.52
C SER A 143 -37.23 -45.69 34.84
N ALA A 144 -38.05 -46.47 35.55
CA ALA A 144 -38.70 -47.65 34.96
C ALA A 144 -39.58 -47.32 33.73
N ASN A 145 -39.86 -46.04 33.49
CA ASN A 145 -40.62 -45.53 32.36
C ASN A 145 -39.74 -44.84 31.29
N LYS A 146 -38.42 -44.77 31.48
CA LYS A 146 -37.44 -43.98 30.71
C LYS A 146 -37.71 -42.47 30.84
N ASP A 147 -36.65 -41.68 30.85
CA ASP A 147 -36.76 -40.23 31.08
C ASP A 147 -36.71 -39.49 29.75
N ASP A 148 -37.60 -38.51 29.58
CA ASP A 148 -37.71 -37.70 28.37
C ASP A 148 -37.03 -36.34 28.56
N VAL A 149 -36.12 -35.99 27.64
CA VAL A 149 -35.27 -34.80 27.72
C VAL A 149 -35.42 -33.92 26.48
N LEU A 150 -35.72 -32.65 26.73
CA LEU A 150 -35.78 -31.60 25.74
C LEU A 150 -34.51 -30.76 25.77
N VAL A 151 -33.89 -30.56 24.62
CA VAL A 151 -32.73 -29.67 24.44
C VAL A 151 -33.07 -28.57 23.45
N VAL A 152 -32.80 -27.31 23.78
CA VAL A 152 -32.89 -26.20 22.83
C VAL A 152 -31.49 -25.65 22.59
N LEU A 153 -31.02 -25.65 21.34
CA LEU A 153 -29.69 -25.23 20.96
C LEU A 153 -29.74 -23.84 20.29
N ASN A 154 -28.79 -22.97 20.63
CA ASN A 154 -28.63 -21.62 20.08
C ASN A 154 -29.94 -20.79 20.06
N GLY A 155 -30.76 -20.95 21.11
CA GLY A 155 -31.99 -20.18 21.33
C GLY A 155 -33.21 -20.57 20.47
N SER A 156 -33.05 -21.37 19.41
CA SER A 156 -34.15 -21.65 18.47
C SER A 156 -34.30 -23.11 18.03
N MET A 157 -33.27 -23.94 18.14
CA MET A 157 -33.30 -25.33 17.63
C MET A 157 -33.77 -26.29 18.71
N THR A 158 -35.07 -26.61 18.70
CA THR A 158 -35.67 -27.52 19.68
C THR A 158 -35.50 -28.97 19.22
N ASN A 159 -34.82 -29.77 20.06
CA ASN A 159 -34.58 -31.19 19.86
C ASN A 159 -35.20 -31.95 21.03
N ASP A 160 -36.27 -32.69 20.73
CA ASP A 160 -36.88 -33.63 21.64
C ASP A 160 -36.15 -34.97 21.51
N LEU A 161 -35.40 -35.35 22.55
CA LEU A 161 -34.59 -36.57 22.53
C LEU A 161 -35.42 -37.81 22.84
N GLY A 162 -36.65 -37.64 23.34
CA GLY A 162 -37.51 -38.72 23.77
C GLY A 162 -36.88 -39.60 24.86
N ASP A 163 -37.32 -40.85 24.90
CA ASP A 163 -36.85 -41.87 25.83
C ASP A 163 -35.35 -42.18 25.67
N LEU A 164 -34.54 -41.71 26.62
CA LEU A 164 -33.12 -42.04 26.70
C LEU A 164 -32.90 -43.56 26.90
N VAL A 165 -31.90 -44.11 26.21
CA VAL A 165 -31.65 -45.58 26.12
C VAL A 165 -30.41 -46.02 26.88
N ALA A 166 -29.53 -45.10 27.28
CA ALA A 166 -28.32 -45.35 28.05
C ALA A 166 -28.35 -44.64 29.42
N ASN A 167 -27.50 -45.08 30.36
CA ASN A 167 -27.32 -44.40 31.64
C ASN A 167 -25.91 -44.65 32.22
N PRO A 168 -25.00 -43.66 32.23
CA PRO A 168 -25.21 -42.32 31.68
C PRO A 168 -25.38 -42.32 30.15
N GLU A 169 -25.99 -41.27 29.60
CA GLU A 169 -26.13 -41.03 28.16
C GLU A 169 -25.44 -39.73 27.77
N SER A 170 -24.55 -39.78 26.77
CA SER A 170 -23.86 -38.61 26.25
C SER A 170 -24.56 -38.13 24.99
N ILE A 171 -25.02 -36.89 25.00
CA ILE A 171 -25.65 -36.22 23.87
C ILE A 171 -24.60 -35.36 23.18
N ASP A 172 -24.42 -35.57 21.88
CA ASP A 172 -23.57 -34.75 21.02
C ASP A 172 -24.37 -33.53 20.54
N LEU A 173 -24.03 -32.36 21.07
CA LEU A 173 -24.78 -31.12 20.84
C LEU A 173 -24.49 -30.54 19.46
N GLU A 174 -23.24 -30.66 18.99
CA GLU A 174 -22.83 -30.15 17.68
C GLU A 174 -23.41 -31.00 16.55
N ALA A 175 -23.45 -32.33 16.72
CA ALA A 175 -24.10 -33.22 15.76
C ALA A 175 -25.60 -32.94 15.62
N LEU A 176 -26.27 -32.54 16.72
CA LEU A 176 -27.68 -32.13 16.70
C LEU A 176 -27.89 -30.76 16.04
N ALA A 177 -26.98 -29.82 16.25
CA ALA A 177 -27.08 -28.47 15.70
C ALA A 177 -26.63 -28.38 14.23
N GLY A 178 -25.67 -29.21 13.80
CA GLY A 178 -24.96 -29.06 12.53
C GLY A 178 -24.04 -27.84 12.47
N VAL A 179 -23.91 -27.09 13.56
CA VAL A 179 -23.09 -25.88 13.73
C VAL A 179 -22.56 -25.81 15.16
N PRO A 180 -21.50 -25.02 15.45
CA PRO A 180 -21.02 -24.81 16.82
C PRO A 180 -22.13 -24.30 17.76
N VAL A 181 -22.21 -24.87 18.96
CA VAL A 181 -23.23 -24.52 19.97
C VAL A 181 -22.63 -23.54 20.97
N THR A 182 -23.10 -22.30 20.99
CA THR A 182 -22.61 -21.26 21.93
C THR A 182 -23.51 -21.10 23.14
N GLU A 183 -24.73 -21.63 23.08
CA GLU A 183 -25.65 -21.73 24.21
C GLU A 183 -26.68 -22.84 24.00
N PHE A 184 -27.20 -23.39 25.10
CA PHE A 184 -28.32 -24.34 25.05
C PHE A 184 -29.16 -24.28 26.33
N SER A 185 -30.34 -24.90 26.30
CA SER A 185 -31.19 -25.09 27.49
C SER A 185 -31.59 -26.56 27.61
N LEU A 186 -31.88 -26.99 28.83
CA LEU A 186 -32.35 -28.34 29.12
C LEU A 186 -33.68 -28.30 29.87
N ALA A 187 -34.62 -29.15 29.51
CA ALA A 187 -35.90 -29.30 30.19
C ALA A 187 -36.36 -30.77 30.12
N ASN A 188 -37.40 -31.11 30.89
CA ASN A 188 -38.10 -32.37 30.68
C ASN A 188 -38.90 -32.28 29.36
N GLY A 189 -38.86 -33.35 28.55
CA GLY A 189 -39.69 -33.46 27.34
C GLY A 189 -41.17 -33.68 27.66
N THR A 190 -41.48 -34.25 28.84
CA THR A 190 -42.84 -34.41 29.34
C THR A 190 -43.03 -33.91 30.78
N THR A 191 -44.30 -33.78 31.20
CA THR A 191 -44.69 -33.53 32.60
C THR A 191 -44.76 -34.81 33.46
N ASN A 192 -44.05 -35.87 33.08
CA ASN A 192 -44.15 -37.14 33.76
C ASN A 192 -43.29 -37.13 35.03
N THR A 193 -43.93 -37.14 36.20
CA THR A 193 -43.24 -37.15 37.51
C THR A 193 -42.29 -38.33 37.77
N THR A 194 -42.24 -39.31 36.85
CA THR A 194 -41.23 -40.37 36.88
C THR A 194 -39.90 -39.99 36.24
N ASP A 195 -39.87 -38.94 35.41
CA ASP A 195 -38.68 -38.45 34.72
C ASP A 195 -37.71 -37.88 35.76
N LYS A 196 -36.59 -38.57 35.98
CA LYS A 196 -35.67 -38.29 37.10
C LYS A 196 -34.21 -38.39 36.70
N TRP A 197 -33.72 -37.34 36.06
CA TRP A 197 -32.35 -37.28 35.56
C TRP A 197 -31.58 -36.08 36.12
N SER A 198 -30.29 -36.06 35.87
CA SER A 198 -29.33 -35.01 36.27
C SER A 198 -28.25 -34.89 35.20
N VAL A 199 -27.50 -33.79 35.22
CA VAL A 199 -26.34 -33.58 34.34
C VAL A 199 -25.07 -33.97 35.09
N ASN A 200 -24.29 -34.89 34.53
CA ASN A 200 -22.98 -35.28 35.07
C ASN A 200 -21.89 -34.27 34.71
N GLN A 201 -21.81 -33.93 33.42
CA GLN A 201 -20.79 -33.05 32.88
C GLN A 201 -21.27 -32.43 31.56
N VAL A 202 -20.64 -31.31 31.21
CA VAL A 202 -20.81 -30.62 29.93
C VAL A 202 -19.44 -30.58 29.25
N GLY A 203 -19.39 -31.06 28.01
CA GLY A 203 -18.22 -30.99 27.15
C GLY A 203 -18.14 -29.65 26.44
N VAL A 204 -16.95 -29.06 26.42
CA VAL A 204 -16.64 -27.81 25.74
C VAL A 204 -15.41 -28.01 24.86
N SER A 205 -15.46 -27.51 23.62
CA SER A 205 -14.31 -27.37 22.74
C SER A 205 -13.69 -25.98 22.93
N VAL A 206 -12.37 -25.92 22.94
CA VAL A 206 -11.58 -24.68 22.98
C VAL A 206 -10.52 -24.74 21.89
N GLY A 207 -10.57 -23.84 20.91
CA GLY A 207 -9.52 -23.66 19.92
C GLY A 207 -8.40 -22.77 20.48
N ILE A 208 -7.15 -23.10 20.18
CA ILE A 208 -5.97 -22.31 20.55
C ILE A 208 -5.16 -22.01 19.28
N ALA A 209 -4.91 -20.74 18.99
CA ALA A 209 -4.17 -20.27 17.81
C ALA A 209 -2.75 -19.91 18.22
N TRP A 210 -1.80 -20.21 17.35
CA TRP A 210 -0.43 -19.76 17.48
C TRP A 210 -0.19 -18.54 16.59
N ARG A 211 0.70 -17.65 17.03
CA ARG A 211 0.96 -16.38 16.34
C ARG A 211 1.37 -16.54 14.89
N ALA A 212 2.17 -17.56 14.57
CA ALA A 212 2.65 -17.83 13.22
C ALA A 212 1.72 -18.72 12.38
N ASP A 213 0.54 -19.09 12.86
CA ASP A 213 -0.36 -19.93 12.07
C ASP A 213 -0.79 -19.27 10.75
N TRP A 214 -0.84 -17.94 10.68
CA TRP A 214 -1.11 -17.22 9.43
C TRP A 214 -0.01 -17.39 8.37
N MET A 215 1.22 -17.77 8.76
CA MET A 215 2.30 -18.03 7.81
C MET A 215 2.18 -19.39 7.13
N ARG A 216 1.35 -20.30 7.66
CA ARG A 216 1.20 -21.64 7.08
C ARG A 216 0.45 -21.55 5.77
N GLY A 217 1.09 -21.96 4.69
CA GLY A 217 0.54 -21.76 3.36
C GLY A 217 0.76 -20.36 2.82
N ALA A 218 1.62 -19.53 3.45
CA ALA A 218 1.80 -18.15 3.06
C ALA A 218 3.10 -17.90 2.28
N TRP A 219 3.05 -16.98 1.32
CA TRP A 219 4.25 -16.46 0.69
C TRP A 219 4.27 -14.93 0.58
N GLY A 220 5.47 -14.37 0.52
CA GLY A 220 5.67 -12.94 0.46
C GLY A 220 6.86 -12.49 -0.37
N LEU A 221 6.99 -11.17 -0.53
CA LEU A 221 8.07 -10.53 -1.29
C LEU A 221 8.86 -9.58 -0.40
N SER A 222 10.18 -9.62 -0.50
CA SER A 222 11.05 -8.65 0.16
C SER A 222 11.36 -7.47 -0.76
N TRP A 223 10.78 -6.31 -0.47
CA TRP A 223 11.14 -5.04 -1.09
C TRP A 223 12.22 -4.33 -0.26
N ALA A 224 13.46 -4.37 -0.73
CA ALA A 224 14.64 -3.98 0.05
C ALA A 224 15.56 -3.03 -0.75
N PRO A 225 15.25 -1.72 -0.79
CA PRO A 225 16.10 -0.72 -1.42
C PRO A 225 17.42 -0.50 -0.65
N GLU A 226 18.44 0.05 -1.32
CA GLU A 226 19.81 0.20 -0.80
C GLU A 226 20.31 1.65 -0.76
N GLY A 227 21.25 1.94 0.16
CA GLY A 227 21.86 3.26 0.27
C GLY A 227 20.95 4.33 0.87
N MET A 228 20.07 3.95 1.81
CA MET A 228 19.00 4.79 2.37
C MET A 228 19.42 5.67 3.55
N TYR A 229 20.72 5.94 3.69
CA TYR A 229 21.26 6.83 4.72
C TYR A 229 21.17 8.30 4.28
N ASN A 230 21.46 9.20 5.23
CA ASN A 230 21.67 10.62 4.97
C ASN A 230 20.49 11.35 4.32
N GLY A 231 19.26 10.97 4.70
CA GLY A 231 18.01 11.59 4.26
C GLY A 231 17.46 11.04 2.94
N ARG A 232 18.13 10.06 2.32
CA ARG A 232 17.70 9.52 1.03
C ARG A 232 16.34 8.80 1.08
N SER A 233 16.02 8.14 2.18
CA SER A 233 14.73 7.47 2.36
C SER A 233 13.54 8.43 2.37
N GLU A 234 13.76 9.72 2.65
CA GLU A 234 12.70 10.75 2.73
C GLU A 234 12.03 11.03 1.38
N THR A 235 12.58 10.53 0.26
CA THR A 235 12.10 10.81 -1.11
C THR A 235 11.47 9.61 -1.81
N LEU A 236 11.18 8.51 -1.10
CA LEU A 236 10.80 7.23 -1.71
C LEU A 236 9.39 6.75 -1.35
N VAL A 237 8.54 7.62 -0.80
CA VAL A 237 7.17 7.27 -0.46
C VAL A 237 6.42 6.83 -1.71
N ASP A 238 6.40 7.69 -2.73
CA ASP A 238 5.70 7.46 -4.00
C ASP A 238 6.22 6.24 -4.78
N ASP A 239 7.52 5.93 -4.64
CA ASP A 239 8.15 4.78 -5.29
C ASP A 239 7.57 3.44 -4.80
N TYR A 240 7.14 3.37 -3.54
CA TYR A 240 6.56 2.17 -2.96
C TYR A 240 5.14 1.91 -3.46
N GLU A 241 4.35 2.96 -3.69
CA GLU A 241 3.02 2.82 -4.29
C GLU A 241 3.11 2.24 -5.71
N THR A 242 4.07 2.72 -6.51
CA THR A 242 4.34 2.17 -7.85
C THR A 242 4.74 0.68 -7.79
N PHE A 243 5.48 0.27 -6.75
CA PHE A 243 5.78 -1.15 -6.51
C PHE A 243 4.51 -1.95 -6.17
N LEU A 244 3.64 -1.43 -5.30
CA LEU A 244 2.37 -2.08 -4.97
C LEU A 244 1.44 -2.22 -6.19
N GLU A 245 1.42 -1.21 -7.07
CA GLU A 245 0.71 -1.27 -8.36
C GLU A 245 1.25 -2.40 -9.24
N GLN A 246 2.59 -2.53 -9.35
CA GLN A 246 3.22 -3.60 -10.14
C GLN A 246 2.79 -5.00 -9.69
N ILE A 247 2.67 -5.22 -8.38
CA ILE A 247 2.24 -6.52 -7.82
C ILE A 247 0.72 -6.60 -7.60
N GLY A 248 -0.03 -5.56 -7.99
CA GLY A 248 -1.46 -5.41 -7.72
C GLY A 248 -2.33 -6.55 -8.28
N GLY A 249 -1.87 -7.21 -9.34
CA GLY A 249 -2.54 -8.36 -9.96
C GLY A 249 -2.28 -9.71 -9.28
N LEU A 250 -1.35 -9.80 -8.32
CA LEU A 250 -1.06 -11.03 -7.59
C LEU A 250 -2.09 -11.21 -6.46
N LYS A 251 -2.81 -12.34 -6.49
CA LYS A 251 -3.92 -12.67 -5.61
C LYS A 251 -3.52 -13.55 -4.45
N THR A 252 -2.57 -14.47 -4.64
CA THR A 252 -2.17 -15.44 -3.62
C THR A 252 -1.02 -14.94 -2.74
N ILE A 253 -0.45 -13.78 -3.02
CA ILE A 253 0.58 -13.16 -2.16
C ILE A 253 -0.03 -12.71 -0.82
N ASP A 254 0.67 -12.98 0.27
CA ASP A 254 0.15 -12.78 1.62
C ASP A 254 0.77 -11.59 2.35
N TYR A 255 2.06 -11.33 2.12
CA TYR A 255 2.80 -10.30 2.82
C TYR A 255 3.93 -9.68 2.01
N VAL A 256 4.36 -8.50 2.45
CA VAL A 256 5.59 -7.85 1.98
C VAL A 256 6.55 -7.71 3.16
N GLN A 257 7.81 -8.09 2.95
CA GLN A 257 8.90 -7.80 3.87
C GLN A 257 9.49 -6.43 3.54
N LEU A 258 9.48 -5.52 4.51
CA LEU A 258 10.05 -4.17 4.46
C LEU A 258 11.28 -4.08 5.38
N ASN A 259 12.20 -3.17 5.09
CA ASN A 259 13.35 -2.94 5.96
C ASN A 259 13.02 -1.92 7.04
N LEU A 260 13.13 -2.28 8.33
CA LEU A 260 13.29 -1.27 9.37
C LEU A 260 14.75 -0.84 9.47
N GLY A 261 15.67 -1.81 9.48
CA GLY A 261 17.11 -1.58 9.41
C GLY A 261 17.71 -2.11 8.12
N MET A 262 18.87 -1.59 7.69
CA MET A 262 19.55 -2.12 6.50
C MET A 262 20.45 -3.33 6.82
N SER A 263 20.86 -4.05 5.77
CA SER A 263 21.68 -5.24 5.90
C SER A 263 23.16 -4.95 6.20
N TYR A 264 23.85 -5.95 6.75
CA TYR A 264 25.32 -5.98 6.88
C TYR A 264 25.90 -4.76 7.64
N ILE A 265 26.94 -4.10 7.08
CA ILE A 265 27.62 -2.94 7.68
C ILE A 265 26.76 -1.66 7.69
N TYR A 266 25.60 -1.67 7.04
CA TYR A 266 24.65 -0.57 7.06
C TYR A 266 23.54 -0.76 8.10
N SER A 267 23.62 -1.80 8.94
CA SER A 267 22.70 -2.04 10.06
C SER A 267 22.37 -0.86 10.97
N PRO A 268 23.21 0.18 11.15
CA PRO A 268 22.81 1.37 11.89
C PRO A 268 21.74 2.23 11.20
N VAL A 269 21.54 2.08 9.89
CA VAL A 269 20.61 2.87 9.08
C VAL A 269 19.20 2.30 9.19
N HIS A 270 18.23 3.16 9.54
CA HIS A 270 16.84 2.84 9.74
C HIS A 270 15.93 3.63 8.81
N LEU A 271 14.77 3.07 8.46
CA LEU A 271 13.81 3.67 7.53
C LEU A 271 12.60 4.33 8.20
N GLY A 272 12.51 4.26 9.52
CA GLY A 272 11.58 5.06 10.32
C GLY A 272 12.30 6.17 11.09
N PRO A 273 11.67 7.33 11.36
CA PRO A 273 12.29 8.41 12.12
C PRO A 273 12.46 7.99 13.59
N HIS A 274 13.52 8.46 14.27
CA HIS A 274 13.71 8.16 15.69
C HIS A 274 14.54 9.25 16.37
N ALA A 275 13.94 9.96 17.33
CA ALA A 275 14.53 11.16 17.91
C ALA A 275 15.93 10.91 18.52
N LEU A 276 16.10 9.78 19.23
CA LEU A 276 17.40 9.39 19.75
C LEU A 276 18.45 9.16 18.65
N LEU A 277 18.12 8.39 17.62
CA LEU A 277 19.07 8.08 16.54
C LEU A 277 19.39 9.32 15.70
N GLU A 278 18.40 10.17 15.43
CA GLU A 278 18.58 11.46 14.75
C GLU A 278 19.52 12.37 15.54
N SER A 279 19.47 12.34 16.89
CA SER A 279 20.38 13.11 17.74
C SER A 279 21.86 12.77 17.53
N PHE A 280 22.16 11.59 16.97
CA PHE A 280 23.52 11.20 16.62
C PHE A 280 24.00 11.80 15.31
N TRP A 281 23.16 12.45 14.50
CA TRP A 281 23.59 13.14 13.29
C TRP A 281 24.44 14.39 13.62
N ARG A 282 24.01 15.18 14.61
CA ARG A 282 24.65 16.46 15.03
C ARG A 282 24.79 17.52 13.93
N GLY A 283 24.14 17.33 12.78
CA GLY A 283 24.26 18.22 11.63
C GLY A 283 25.55 18.04 10.84
N ASP A 284 26.23 16.89 10.97
CA ASP A 284 27.47 16.64 10.25
C ASP A 284 27.21 16.52 8.74
N THR A 285 28.11 17.08 7.93
CA THR A 285 28.05 17.03 6.47
C THR A 285 29.38 16.62 5.86
N ASP A 286 29.34 16.11 4.63
CA ASP A 286 30.51 15.92 3.77
C ASP A 286 31.05 17.28 3.26
N ALA A 287 32.03 17.23 2.36
CA ALA A 287 32.64 18.43 1.79
C ALA A 287 31.69 19.20 0.84
N GLU A 288 30.69 18.50 0.32
CA GLU A 288 29.66 18.98 -0.60
C GLU A 288 28.42 19.52 0.13
N GLY A 289 28.34 19.33 1.46
CA GLY A 289 27.23 19.76 2.30
C GLY A 289 26.12 18.72 2.48
N ASN A 290 26.29 17.50 1.96
CA ASN A 290 25.33 16.42 2.17
C ASN A 290 25.47 15.87 3.59
N PRO A 291 24.38 15.42 4.24
CA PRO A 291 24.46 14.83 5.56
C PRO A 291 25.44 13.63 5.62
N ILE A 292 26.12 13.47 6.75
CA ILE A 292 26.89 12.27 7.15
C ILE A 292 26.42 11.88 8.54
N ASN A 293 26.41 10.58 8.90
CA ASN A 293 25.95 10.07 10.20
C ASN A 293 24.45 10.25 10.47
N LEU A 294 23.67 10.68 9.47
CA LEU A 294 22.22 10.68 9.57
C LEU A 294 21.70 9.30 9.17
N VAL A 295 21.26 8.54 10.17
CA VAL A 295 20.89 7.13 10.04
C VAL A 295 19.40 6.86 10.14
N VAL A 296 18.59 7.91 10.11
CA VAL A 296 17.12 7.87 10.13
C VAL A 296 16.59 9.00 9.24
N PRO A 297 15.35 8.90 8.73
CA PRO A 297 14.60 10.06 8.25
C PRO A 297 14.53 11.15 9.32
N ARG A 298 14.65 12.41 8.92
CA ARG A 298 14.59 13.55 9.83
C ARG A 298 13.17 13.82 10.26
N ALA A 299 12.95 14.12 11.54
CA ALA A 299 11.65 14.60 11.99
C ALA A 299 11.21 15.88 11.26
N SER A 300 12.16 16.69 10.79
CA SER A 300 11.87 17.92 10.04
C SER A 300 11.41 17.71 8.60
N SER A 301 11.58 16.51 8.02
CA SER A 301 11.05 16.23 6.68
C SER A 301 9.53 16.07 6.71
N GLY A 302 8.97 15.68 7.86
CA GLY A 302 7.55 15.35 8.00
C GLY A 302 7.17 13.99 7.42
N VAL A 303 8.15 13.18 7.02
CA VAL A 303 7.94 11.88 6.34
C VAL A 303 8.35 10.73 7.26
N ASP A 304 7.52 9.68 7.34
CA ASP A 304 7.81 8.40 7.99
C ASP A 304 7.71 7.26 6.96
N PRO A 305 8.78 7.01 6.18
CA PRO A 305 8.72 6.07 5.05
C PRO A 305 8.25 4.68 5.46
N LEU A 306 8.80 4.10 6.53
CA LEU A 306 8.38 2.77 7.00
C LEU A 306 6.91 2.75 7.43
N GLY A 307 6.45 3.78 8.16
CA GLY A 307 5.05 3.87 8.59
C GLY A 307 4.08 3.97 7.40
N GLU A 308 4.43 4.80 6.42
CA GLU A 308 3.64 5.01 5.20
C GLU A 308 3.61 3.75 4.33
N TRP A 309 4.76 3.10 4.12
CA TRP A 309 4.82 1.84 3.38
C TRP A 309 4.03 0.74 4.07
N ALA A 310 4.18 0.56 5.38
CA ALA A 310 3.43 -0.47 6.12
C ALA A 310 1.92 -0.21 6.06
N ALA A 311 1.47 1.04 6.15
CA ALA A 311 0.07 1.41 5.98
C ALA A 311 -0.43 1.09 4.56
N ALA A 312 0.33 1.44 3.52
CA ALA A 312 0.01 1.12 2.14
C ALA A 312 -0.03 -0.40 1.88
N THR A 313 0.89 -1.18 2.46
CA THR A 313 0.85 -2.66 2.42
C THR A 313 -0.46 -3.20 3.01
N LYS A 314 -0.87 -2.69 4.18
CA LYS A 314 -2.12 -3.09 4.84
C LYS A 314 -3.34 -2.70 4.01
N ALA A 315 -3.35 -1.51 3.43
CA ALA A 315 -4.40 -1.03 2.53
C ALA A 315 -4.49 -1.87 1.24
N ALA A 316 -3.39 -2.48 0.80
CA ALA A 316 -3.37 -3.45 -0.29
C ALA A 316 -3.85 -4.86 0.13
N GLY A 317 -4.29 -5.06 1.37
CA GLY A 317 -4.76 -6.35 1.88
C GLY A 317 -3.66 -7.35 2.25
N LEU A 318 -2.42 -6.87 2.39
CA LEU A 318 -1.24 -7.67 2.68
C LEU A 318 -0.81 -7.50 4.14
N LYS A 319 -0.15 -8.51 4.69
CA LYS A 319 0.57 -8.42 5.97
C LYS A 319 1.96 -7.80 5.78
N VAL A 320 2.56 -7.32 6.88
CA VAL A 320 3.88 -6.69 6.88
C VAL A 320 4.85 -7.51 7.73
N GLN A 321 5.93 -7.97 7.10
CA GLN A 321 7.10 -8.48 7.80
C GLN A 321 8.19 -7.40 7.79
N VAL A 322 8.95 -7.27 8.87
CA VAL A 322 9.97 -6.24 9.00
C VAL A 322 11.34 -6.86 9.24
N TYR A 323 12.27 -6.57 8.34
CA TYR A 323 13.67 -6.97 8.45
C TYR A 323 14.42 -6.03 9.40
N VAL A 324 15.18 -6.64 10.31
CA VAL A 324 16.11 -5.94 11.21
C VAL A 324 17.42 -6.72 11.28
N ASN A 325 18.56 -6.06 11.09
CA ASN A 325 19.85 -6.72 11.32
C ASN A 325 20.26 -6.63 12.80
N SER A 326 20.56 -7.76 13.43
CA SER A 326 20.91 -7.85 14.86
C SER A 326 22.24 -7.17 15.23
N SER A 327 23.05 -6.74 14.25
CA SER A 327 24.21 -5.87 14.50
C SER A 327 23.79 -4.46 14.92
N GLN A 328 22.60 -4.00 14.51
CA GLN A 328 22.00 -2.71 14.84
C GLN A 328 22.98 -1.53 14.74
N MET A 329 23.17 -0.77 15.81
CA MET A 329 24.07 0.37 15.91
C MET A 329 25.54 -0.03 16.17
N LEU A 330 25.84 -1.33 16.33
CA LEU A 330 27.19 -1.83 16.54
C LEU A 330 27.89 -2.18 15.23
N ARG A 331 29.23 -2.12 15.27
CA ARG A 331 30.07 -2.64 14.19
C ARG A 331 29.90 -4.13 14.05
N ARG A 332 29.87 -4.58 12.80
CA ARG A 332 29.84 -6.02 12.47
C ARG A 332 31.26 -6.59 12.58
N GLY A 333 31.57 -7.15 13.75
CA GLY A 333 32.91 -7.65 14.05
C GLY A 333 33.95 -6.52 14.02
N ASP A 334 35.13 -6.79 13.44
CA ASP A 334 36.20 -5.80 13.31
C ASP A 334 36.07 -4.90 12.06
N ILE A 335 34.94 -4.95 11.36
CA ILE A 335 34.73 -4.18 10.13
C ILE A 335 34.39 -2.72 10.50
N PRO A 336 35.13 -1.72 9.97
CA PRO A 336 34.81 -0.31 10.20
C PRO A 336 33.43 0.06 9.67
N ASN A 337 32.82 1.09 10.28
CA ASN A 337 31.60 1.67 9.74
C ASN A 337 31.86 2.28 8.34
N PRO A 338 30.85 2.27 7.46
CA PRO A 338 30.92 2.95 6.16
C PRO A 338 31.29 4.43 6.31
N ALA A 339 31.95 4.98 5.28
CA ALA A 339 32.38 6.40 5.26
C ALA A 339 31.22 7.40 5.37
N VAL A 340 30.00 6.97 5.08
CA VAL A 340 28.77 7.77 5.18
C VAL A 340 28.22 7.84 6.61
N ILE A 341 28.67 6.96 7.52
CA ILE A 341 28.25 6.86 8.94
C ILE A 341 29.44 6.50 9.87
N PRO A 342 30.60 7.17 9.74
CA PRO A 342 31.89 6.65 10.21
C PRO A 342 32.01 6.43 11.71
N ASP A 343 31.30 7.20 12.54
CA ASP A 343 31.43 7.19 14.00
C ASP A 343 30.09 6.91 14.72
N ILE A 344 29.10 6.39 14.00
CA ILE A 344 27.77 6.15 14.56
C ILE A 344 27.77 5.16 15.74
N THR A 345 28.61 4.11 15.66
CA THR A 345 28.75 3.12 16.74
C THR A 345 29.36 3.74 17.99
N GLU A 346 30.39 4.57 17.86
CA GLU A 346 30.97 5.28 18.99
C GLU A 346 29.96 6.23 19.65
N ARG A 347 29.13 6.91 18.85
CA ARG A 347 28.07 7.79 19.37
C ARG A 347 27.03 7.00 20.15
N TRP A 348 26.60 5.86 19.63
CA TRP A 348 25.66 4.96 20.28
C TRP A 348 26.18 4.43 21.62
N THR A 349 27.39 3.83 21.63
CA THR A 349 27.95 3.26 22.86
C THR A 349 28.23 4.35 23.89
N THR A 350 28.72 5.52 23.47
CA THR A 350 28.90 6.68 24.36
C THR A 350 27.58 7.12 24.98
N TRP A 351 26.48 7.16 24.21
CA TRP A 351 25.18 7.51 24.75
C TRP A 351 24.72 6.48 25.79
N CYS A 352 24.83 5.19 25.49
CA CYS A 352 24.50 4.12 26.45
C CYS A 352 25.31 4.26 27.75
N ASP A 353 26.60 4.58 27.64
CA ASP A 353 27.53 4.71 28.78
C ASP A 353 27.31 5.96 29.63
N THR A 354 26.69 7.01 29.07
CA THR A 354 26.60 8.33 29.72
C THR A 354 25.19 8.80 30.02
N ASN A 355 24.17 8.22 29.37
CA ASN A 355 22.78 8.57 29.60
C ASN A 355 22.26 7.93 30.90
N ALA A 356 21.64 8.74 31.78
CA ALA A 356 21.18 8.28 33.08
C ALA A 356 20.07 7.21 33.00
N ALA A 357 19.16 7.31 32.02
CA ALA A 357 18.10 6.32 31.82
C ALA A 357 18.67 4.99 31.28
N ALA A 358 19.59 5.07 30.31
CA ALA A 358 20.29 3.89 29.79
C ALA A 358 21.08 3.16 30.89
N GLN A 359 21.85 3.91 31.69
CA GLN A 359 22.61 3.33 32.80
C GLN A 359 21.71 2.73 33.89
N ALA A 360 20.57 3.36 34.20
CA ALA A 360 19.59 2.81 35.13
C ALA A 360 18.98 1.50 34.60
N PHE A 361 18.68 1.44 33.30
CA PHE A 361 18.19 0.23 32.64
C PHE A 361 19.25 -0.89 32.62
N ILE A 362 20.49 -0.60 32.23
CA ILE A 362 21.60 -1.56 32.26
C ILE A 362 21.76 -2.14 33.67
N ALA A 363 21.71 -1.31 34.72
CA ALA A 363 21.84 -1.74 36.11
C ALA A 363 20.59 -2.46 36.67
N SER A 364 19.45 -2.41 35.97
CA SER A 364 18.18 -2.92 36.48
C SER A 364 18.10 -4.44 36.54
N GLN A 365 18.89 -5.14 35.72
CA GLN A 365 18.90 -6.60 35.65
C GLN A 365 20.33 -7.12 35.60
N PRO A 366 20.67 -8.15 36.39
CA PRO A 366 22.04 -8.66 36.45
C PRO A 366 22.51 -9.30 35.14
N TYR A 367 21.58 -9.72 34.26
CA TYR A 367 21.89 -10.37 32.99
C TYR A 367 22.14 -9.41 31.82
N HIS A 368 21.92 -8.09 32.01
CA HIS A 368 22.27 -7.09 30.99
C HIS A 368 23.79 -6.99 30.76
N THR A 369 24.57 -7.49 31.73
CA THR A 369 26.02 -7.62 31.64
C THR A 369 26.42 -9.01 32.11
N ASP A 370 27.43 -9.63 31.50
CA ASP A 370 28.01 -10.89 31.98
C ASP A 370 29.48 -10.73 32.42
N GLY A 371 30.02 -9.51 32.33
CA GLY A 371 31.41 -9.19 32.64
C GLY A 371 32.43 -9.63 31.59
N THR A 372 32.00 -10.27 30.49
CA THR A 372 32.87 -10.79 29.43
C THR A 372 32.56 -10.19 28.07
N ASN A 373 31.28 -10.10 27.69
CA ASN A 373 30.83 -9.62 26.40
C ASN A 373 30.52 -8.12 26.50
N THR A 374 31.48 -7.29 26.08
CA THR A 374 31.41 -5.83 26.26
C THR A 374 30.27 -5.16 25.49
N ASN A 375 29.77 -5.80 24.43
CA ASN A 375 28.70 -5.27 23.60
C ASN A 375 27.29 -5.68 24.06
N ARG A 376 27.18 -6.68 24.95
CA ARG A 376 25.91 -7.16 25.51
C ARG A 376 24.99 -6.05 26.05
N PRO A 377 25.46 -5.11 26.91
CA PRO A 377 24.59 -4.06 27.43
C PRO A 377 24.02 -3.14 26.33
N TYR A 378 24.76 -2.90 25.25
CA TYR A 378 24.30 -2.06 24.15
C TYR A 378 23.22 -2.73 23.31
N MET A 379 23.25 -4.06 23.17
CA MET A 379 22.18 -4.81 22.50
C MET A 379 20.86 -4.74 23.30
N PHE A 380 20.93 -4.89 24.63
CA PHE A 380 19.76 -4.66 25.49
C PHE A 380 19.24 -3.22 25.38
N CYS A 381 20.14 -2.22 25.35
CA CYS A 381 19.72 -0.83 25.16
C CYS A 381 19.02 -0.61 23.81
N TYR A 382 19.46 -1.27 22.74
CA TYR A 382 18.80 -1.18 21.44
C TYR A 382 17.40 -1.78 21.50
N ALA A 383 17.24 -2.95 22.13
CA ALA A 383 15.92 -3.55 22.32
C ALA A 383 14.96 -2.61 23.07
N GLU A 384 15.38 -2.05 24.21
CA GLU A 384 14.51 -1.24 25.08
C GLU A 384 14.25 0.18 24.55
N PHE A 385 15.26 0.87 24.01
CA PHE A 385 15.17 2.29 23.67
C PHE A 385 14.99 2.58 22.19
N VAL A 386 15.12 1.57 21.31
CA VAL A 386 15.00 1.75 19.86
C VAL A 386 13.94 0.82 19.27
N LEU A 387 14.17 -0.49 19.34
CA LEU A 387 13.26 -1.48 18.73
C LEU A 387 11.85 -1.40 19.32
N LYS A 388 11.75 -1.27 20.65
CA LYS A 388 10.47 -1.13 21.35
C LYS A 388 9.72 0.15 20.98
N GLU A 389 10.43 1.26 20.73
CA GLU A 389 9.78 2.51 20.30
C GLU A 389 9.14 2.34 18.91
N TYR A 390 9.87 1.75 17.95
CA TYR A 390 9.32 1.43 16.64
C TYR A 390 8.15 0.47 16.72
N SER A 391 8.27 -0.60 17.52
CA SER A 391 7.17 -1.54 17.74
C SER A 391 5.92 -0.84 18.27
N LEU A 392 6.05 -0.03 19.33
CA LEU A 392 4.93 0.73 19.91
C LEU A 392 4.32 1.73 18.94
N ARG A 393 5.14 2.36 18.08
CA ARG A 393 4.65 3.34 17.11
C ARG A 393 3.80 2.69 16.02
N TYR A 394 4.28 1.61 15.42
CA TYR A 394 3.61 0.99 14.28
C TYR A 394 2.54 -0.04 14.71
N GLY A 395 2.65 -0.63 15.90
CA GLY A 395 1.63 -1.50 16.47
C GLY A 395 1.20 -2.62 15.52
N GLU A 396 -0.10 -2.75 15.29
CA GLU A 396 -0.70 -3.77 14.41
C GLU A 396 -0.36 -3.60 12.92
N LEU A 397 0.29 -2.49 12.51
CA LEU A 397 0.81 -2.36 11.16
C LEU A 397 1.90 -3.39 10.86
N ILE A 398 2.65 -3.87 11.87
CA ILE A 398 3.68 -4.89 11.71
C ILE A 398 3.16 -6.23 12.22
N ASP A 399 3.06 -7.22 11.33
CA ASP A 399 2.65 -8.59 11.68
C ASP A 399 3.83 -9.49 12.05
N SER A 400 5.04 -9.17 11.58
CA SER A 400 6.20 -10.03 11.77
C SER A 400 7.52 -9.25 11.81
N TYR A 401 8.48 -9.75 12.58
CA TYR A 401 9.86 -9.32 12.58
C TYR A 401 10.77 -10.48 12.19
N ILE A 402 11.73 -10.20 11.32
CA ILE A 402 12.75 -11.14 10.90
C ILE A 402 14.14 -10.57 11.20
N PHE A 403 14.83 -11.17 12.17
CA PHE A 403 16.10 -10.69 12.70
C PHE A 403 17.27 -11.39 12.02
N ASP A 404 17.90 -10.71 11.07
CA ASP A 404 19.10 -11.24 10.43
C ASP A 404 20.33 -11.14 11.35
N SER A 405 21.34 -11.95 11.06
CA SER A 405 22.58 -12.02 11.80
C SER A 405 22.35 -12.33 13.29
N GLY A 406 21.39 -13.20 13.61
CA GLY A 406 21.07 -13.67 14.96
C GLY A 406 22.29 -14.22 15.72
N TYR A 407 23.29 -14.74 14.99
CA TYR A 407 24.60 -15.07 15.54
C TYR A 407 25.25 -13.92 16.34
N MET A 408 24.91 -12.66 16.08
CA MET A 408 25.38 -11.51 16.85
C MET A 408 24.90 -11.57 18.30
N LEU A 409 23.66 -12.02 18.54
CA LEU A 409 23.11 -12.25 19.88
C LEU A 409 23.91 -13.37 20.57
N GLY A 410 24.17 -14.46 19.85
CA GLY A 410 24.99 -15.57 20.35
C GLY A 410 26.42 -15.16 20.69
N SER A 411 27.07 -14.39 19.82
CA SER A 411 28.44 -13.86 20.04
C SER A 411 28.55 -12.90 21.22
N ASN A 412 27.42 -12.44 21.77
CA ASN A 412 27.33 -11.55 22.92
C ASN A 412 26.74 -12.24 24.16
N GLY A 413 26.89 -13.56 24.25
CA GLY A 413 26.72 -14.34 25.48
C GLY A 413 25.45 -15.18 25.56
N ASP A 414 24.64 -15.21 24.50
CA ASP A 414 23.48 -16.10 24.43
C ASP A 414 23.80 -17.43 23.70
N ASN A 415 22.97 -18.45 23.91
CA ASN A 415 23.12 -19.78 23.32
C ASN A 415 21.91 -20.13 22.44
N ALA A 416 22.09 -20.11 21.12
CA ALA A 416 21.02 -20.41 20.17
C ALA A 416 20.59 -21.88 20.16
N THR A 417 21.51 -22.82 20.43
CA THR A 417 21.28 -24.27 20.19
C THR A 417 21.08 -25.08 21.48
N GLY A 418 21.14 -24.44 22.65
CA GLY A 418 21.06 -25.14 23.94
C GLY A 418 19.65 -25.52 24.39
N GLY A 419 18.60 -24.91 23.81
CA GLY A 419 17.21 -25.10 24.22
C GLY A 419 16.89 -24.66 25.66
N VAL A 420 17.71 -23.78 26.24
CA VAL A 420 17.55 -23.27 27.61
C VAL A 420 17.19 -21.78 27.56
N ALA A 421 15.93 -21.46 27.90
CA ALA A 421 15.42 -20.09 27.84
C ALA A 421 16.26 -19.06 28.64
N SER A 422 16.83 -19.45 29.79
CA SER A 422 17.66 -18.55 30.60
C SER A 422 19.03 -18.23 29.97
N GLU A 423 19.43 -18.95 28.93
CA GLU A 423 20.64 -18.70 28.14
C GLU A 423 20.34 -17.88 26.86
N GLN A 424 19.10 -17.40 26.71
CA GLN A 424 18.59 -16.74 25.49
C GLN A 424 17.95 -15.36 25.82
N LEU A 425 18.54 -14.61 26.74
CA LEU A 425 17.94 -13.38 27.27
C LEU A 425 18.03 -12.17 26.31
N LEU A 426 18.99 -12.12 25.39
CA LEU A 426 19.01 -11.16 24.30
C LEU A 426 17.92 -11.49 23.26
N TYR A 427 17.76 -12.77 22.88
CA TYR A 427 16.64 -13.20 22.04
C TYR A 427 15.31 -12.81 22.68
N LYS A 428 15.15 -13.08 23.98
CA LYS A 428 13.98 -12.65 24.75
C LYS A 428 13.75 -11.14 24.65
N ALA A 429 14.78 -10.34 24.88
CA ALA A 429 14.65 -8.88 24.88
C ALA A 429 14.23 -8.33 23.51
N PHE A 430 14.74 -8.91 22.41
CA PHE A 430 14.36 -8.52 21.05
C PHE A 430 12.93 -8.94 20.73
N SER A 431 12.53 -10.17 21.08
CA SER A 431 11.15 -10.65 20.89
C SER A 431 10.14 -9.85 21.74
N ASP A 432 10.46 -9.59 23.01
CA ASP A 432 9.62 -8.75 23.89
C ASP A 432 9.47 -7.32 23.34
N ALA A 433 10.55 -6.73 22.82
CA ALA A 433 10.55 -5.40 22.23
C ALA A 433 9.73 -5.36 20.93
N ALA A 434 9.90 -6.35 20.05
CA ALA A 434 9.13 -6.51 18.82
C ALA A 434 7.63 -6.66 19.10
N ARG A 435 7.26 -7.35 20.19
CA ARG A 435 5.88 -7.61 20.60
C ARG A 435 5.26 -6.52 21.49
N ALA A 436 6.00 -5.45 21.80
CA ALA A 436 5.53 -4.40 22.69
C ALA A 436 4.34 -3.61 22.12
N GLY A 437 4.35 -3.34 20.81
CA GLY A 437 3.24 -2.69 20.11
C GLY A 437 2.22 -3.65 19.51
N ASN A 438 2.64 -4.86 19.13
CA ASN A 438 1.74 -5.92 18.67
C ASN A 438 2.09 -7.26 19.34
N PRO A 439 1.33 -7.69 20.37
CA PRO A 439 1.56 -8.97 21.05
C PRO A 439 1.48 -10.19 20.14
N ASN A 440 0.82 -10.07 18.97
CA ASN A 440 0.69 -11.13 17.97
C ASN A 440 1.80 -11.10 16.91
N ALA A 441 2.74 -10.16 16.98
CA ALA A 441 3.83 -10.09 16.02
C ALA A 441 4.71 -11.35 16.12
N THR A 442 4.87 -12.04 14.99
CA THR A 442 5.71 -13.22 14.88
C THR A 442 7.18 -12.84 14.78
N VAL A 443 8.07 -13.63 15.33
CA VAL A 443 9.51 -13.34 15.39
C VAL A 443 10.33 -14.51 14.86
N SER A 444 11.44 -14.20 14.18
CA SER A 444 12.41 -15.19 13.72
C SER A 444 13.84 -14.66 13.78
N TYR A 445 14.83 -15.56 13.95
CA TYR A 445 16.24 -15.21 14.04
C TYR A 445 17.12 -16.00 13.05
N ASN A 446 17.99 -15.30 12.32
CA ASN A 446 18.98 -15.96 11.46
C ASN A 446 20.16 -16.50 12.28
N ASN A 447 20.04 -17.75 12.73
CA ASN A 447 21.11 -18.48 13.40
C ASN A 447 21.97 -19.31 12.44
N SER A 448 21.95 -18.96 11.13
CA SER A 448 22.51 -19.74 10.01
C SER A 448 21.66 -20.98 9.66
N PRO A 449 21.77 -21.53 8.44
CA PRO A 449 21.24 -22.86 8.17
C PRO A 449 21.97 -23.93 8.99
N GLU A 450 21.31 -25.05 9.23
CA GLU A 450 21.88 -26.21 9.93
C GLU A 450 23.08 -26.78 9.15
N ARG A 451 24.12 -27.26 9.84
CA ARG A 451 25.35 -27.76 9.17
C ARG A 451 25.86 -29.08 9.73
N ASP A 452 25.58 -29.37 10.98
CA ASP A 452 26.03 -30.57 11.66
C ASP A 452 25.05 -31.73 11.40
N THR A 453 23.75 -31.44 11.35
CA THR A 453 22.67 -32.43 11.16
C THR A 453 21.74 -32.12 9.97
N GLU A 454 22.23 -31.41 8.96
CA GLU A 454 21.43 -30.93 7.82
C GLU A 454 20.65 -32.02 7.05
N VAL A 455 21.12 -33.27 7.10
CA VAL A 455 20.45 -34.43 6.49
C VAL A 455 19.19 -34.88 7.23
N LEU A 456 19.01 -34.44 8.47
CA LEU A 456 17.83 -34.70 9.31
C LEU A 456 16.87 -33.52 9.28
N ASN A 457 17.42 -32.32 9.40
CA ASN A 457 16.68 -31.08 9.37
C ASN A 457 17.59 -29.97 8.79
N PRO A 458 17.21 -29.31 7.69
CA PRO A 458 18.00 -28.22 7.12
C PRO A 458 17.82 -26.88 7.88
N PHE A 459 16.80 -26.78 8.73
CA PHE A 459 16.60 -25.66 9.65
C PHE A 459 17.46 -25.86 10.89
N SER A 460 18.11 -24.79 11.37
CA SER A 460 18.84 -24.79 12.65
C SER A 460 17.91 -25.05 13.81
N GLU A 461 18.44 -25.40 14.99
CA GLU A 461 17.61 -25.47 16.19
C GLU A 461 16.88 -24.15 16.47
N ALA A 462 15.66 -24.27 16.99
CA ALA A 462 14.88 -23.11 17.36
C ALA A 462 15.39 -22.46 18.66
N VAL A 463 15.13 -21.17 18.85
CA VAL A 463 15.22 -20.46 20.14
C VAL A 463 13.84 -20.35 20.78
N HIS A 464 13.78 -20.22 22.11
CA HIS A 464 12.52 -20.19 22.90
C HIS A 464 11.54 -19.06 22.53
N PHE A 465 12.00 -18.09 21.76
CA PHE A 465 11.31 -16.82 21.53
C PHE A 465 11.10 -16.53 20.04
N GLU A 466 11.17 -17.56 19.18
CA GLU A 466 10.81 -17.47 17.77
C GLU A 466 9.55 -18.27 17.46
N ASP A 467 8.78 -17.79 16.50
CA ASP A 467 7.49 -18.37 16.08
C ASP A 467 7.62 -19.14 14.75
N TYR A 468 8.66 -18.82 13.98
CA TYR A 468 8.96 -19.43 12.68
C TYR A 468 10.47 -19.39 12.39
N MET A 469 10.94 -20.29 11.53
CA MET A 469 12.36 -20.35 11.16
C MET A 469 12.75 -19.26 10.17
N PHE A 470 13.95 -18.69 10.31
CA PHE A 470 14.41 -17.66 9.38
C PHE A 470 14.59 -18.25 7.97
N GLY A 471 15.06 -19.50 7.92
CA GLY A 471 15.18 -20.26 6.68
C GLY A 471 16.19 -19.68 5.71
N HIS A 472 17.36 -19.31 6.20
CA HIS A 472 18.41 -18.78 5.34
C HIS A 472 18.96 -19.92 4.44
N PRO A 473 19.00 -19.77 3.11
CA PRO A 473 19.52 -20.77 2.20
C PRO A 473 21.01 -21.06 2.41
N TYR A 474 21.44 -22.22 1.91
CA TYR A 474 22.85 -22.56 1.83
C TYR A 474 23.60 -21.67 0.83
N ASN A 475 24.93 -21.70 0.91
CA ASN A 475 25.84 -20.90 0.07
C ASN A 475 25.64 -19.38 0.15
N GLY A 476 25.09 -18.88 1.25
CA GLY A 476 24.83 -17.44 1.38
C GLY A 476 23.77 -16.96 0.40
N GLY A 477 22.87 -17.83 -0.08
CA GLY A 477 21.85 -17.52 -1.09
C GLY A 477 22.37 -17.42 -2.54
N ASN A 478 23.68 -17.53 -2.77
CA ASN A 478 24.20 -17.45 -4.12
C ASN A 478 23.86 -18.71 -4.93
N ASN A 479 23.16 -18.51 -6.04
CA ASN A 479 22.79 -19.54 -7.00
C ASN A 479 22.14 -20.78 -6.35
N ILE A 480 21.06 -20.55 -5.60
CA ILE A 480 20.40 -21.58 -4.79
C ILE A 480 19.93 -22.80 -5.58
N GLY A 481 19.60 -22.65 -6.86
CA GLY A 481 19.14 -23.71 -7.75
C GLY A 481 20.24 -24.42 -8.53
N SER A 482 21.51 -24.23 -8.17
CA SER A 482 22.61 -24.87 -8.90
C SER A 482 22.60 -26.39 -8.72
N HIS A 483 22.43 -27.11 -9.83
CA HIS A 483 22.58 -28.57 -9.92
C HIS A 483 24.05 -29.03 -10.00
N THR A 484 25.00 -28.10 -10.00
CA THR A 484 26.43 -28.40 -10.25
C THR A 484 27.38 -27.94 -9.16
N ILE A 485 26.93 -27.08 -8.23
CA ILE A 485 27.74 -26.57 -7.13
C ILE A 485 27.43 -27.41 -5.88
N GLY A 486 28.45 -27.95 -5.22
CA GLY A 486 28.31 -28.76 -4.00
C GLY A 486 28.15 -30.26 -4.25
N ASP A 487 28.30 -31.05 -3.18
CA ASP A 487 27.95 -32.48 -3.11
C ASP A 487 27.36 -32.78 -1.71
N PRO A 488 26.02 -32.89 -1.57
CA PRO A 488 25.02 -32.84 -2.64
C PRO A 488 24.92 -31.45 -3.32
N PRO A 489 24.39 -31.38 -4.56
CA PRO A 489 24.15 -30.11 -5.25
C PRO A 489 23.35 -29.11 -4.41
N LEU A 490 23.61 -27.81 -4.60
CA LEU A 490 22.91 -26.74 -3.89
C LEU A 490 21.40 -26.78 -4.12
N TYR A 491 20.94 -27.14 -5.31
CA TYR A 491 19.52 -27.36 -5.58
C TYR A 491 18.92 -28.35 -4.57
N ASP A 492 19.48 -29.56 -4.47
CA ASP A 492 18.99 -30.61 -3.58
C ASP A 492 19.04 -30.17 -2.11
N ARG A 493 20.13 -29.51 -1.73
CA ARG A 493 20.35 -29.07 -0.34
C ARG A 493 19.38 -27.97 0.08
N ASN A 494 19.07 -27.03 -0.81
CA ASN A 494 18.10 -25.96 -0.52
C ASN A 494 16.66 -26.48 -0.61
N TYR A 495 16.35 -27.33 -1.59
CA TYR A 495 15.04 -27.97 -1.75
C TYR A 495 14.68 -28.86 -0.55
N ALA A 496 15.68 -29.37 0.19
CA ALA A 496 15.45 -30.09 1.44
C ALA A 496 14.62 -29.29 2.47
N HIS A 497 14.68 -27.95 2.47
CA HIS A 497 13.81 -27.14 3.34
C HIS A 497 12.33 -27.35 3.00
N ILE A 498 12.01 -27.34 1.71
CA ILE A 498 10.65 -27.60 1.21
C ILE A 498 10.23 -29.03 1.56
N GLN A 499 11.11 -30.00 1.36
CA GLN A 499 10.85 -31.39 1.73
C GLN A 499 10.59 -31.56 3.23
N LYS A 500 11.31 -30.82 4.08
CA LYS A 500 11.11 -30.86 5.53
C LYS A 500 9.75 -30.25 5.94
N MET A 501 9.34 -29.15 5.31
CA MET A 501 7.99 -28.61 5.48
C MET A 501 6.94 -29.68 5.12
N THR A 502 7.09 -30.34 3.97
CA THR A 502 6.18 -31.41 3.51
C THR A 502 6.15 -32.62 4.45
N GLU A 503 7.31 -33.03 4.97
CA GLU A 503 7.41 -34.15 5.92
C GLU A 503 6.62 -33.87 7.21
N THR A 504 6.66 -32.62 7.67
CA THR A 504 6.18 -32.23 9.01
C THR A 504 4.84 -31.49 8.99
N GLY A 505 4.22 -31.28 7.82
CA GLY A 505 3.03 -30.42 7.74
C GLY A 505 3.34 -28.98 8.19
N GLY A 506 4.55 -28.50 7.88
CA GLY A 506 5.00 -27.13 8.17
C GLY A 506 5.56 -26.92 9.57
N ASN A 507 5.50 -27.90 10.47
CA ASN A 507 6.08 -27.84 11.82
C ASN A 507 7.50 -28.41 11.83
N VAL A 508 8.49 -27.64 11.43
CA VAL A 508 9.78 -28.23 11.00
C VAL A 508 10.60 -28.90 12.11
N HIS A 509 10.26 -28.67 13.38
CA HIS A 509 10.86 -29.36 14.54
C HIS A 509 9.95 -30.43 15.17
N GLU A 510 8.71 -30.62 14.68
CA GLU A 510 7.82 -31.66 15.20
C GLU A 510 8.43 -33.05 15.03
N GLY A 511 8.63 -33.74 16.14
CA GLY A 511 9.21 -35.09 16.15
C GLY A 511 10.70 -35.12 15.77
N GLU A 512 11.43 -34.04 16.04
CA GLU A 512 12.88 -33.94 15.80
C GLU A 512 13.66 -35.09 16.47
N LEU A 513 14.74 -35.52 15.82
CA LEU A 513 15.59 -36.63 16.27
C LEU A 513 16.86 -36.15 16.97
N THR A 514 17.26 -34.89 16.79
CA THR A 514 18.45 -34.29 17.42
C THR A 514 18.18 -33.86 18.86
N HIS A 515 16.94 -33.46 19.17
CA HIS A 515 16.45 -33.13 20.51
C HIS A 515 14.97 -33.53 20.68
N ASP A 516 14.50 -33.58 21.92
CA ASP A 516 13.12 -33.97 22.29
C ASP A 516 12.42 -32.78 22.99
N TRP A 517 12.42 -31.64 22.29
CA TRP A 517 11.81 -30.41 22.78
C TRP A 517 10.38 -30.37 22.28
N LEU A 518 9.43 -30.16 23.20
CA LEU A 518 8.01 -30.06 22.85
C LEU A 518 7.56 -28.61 22.64
N TRP A 519 8.40 -27.65 23.00
CA TRP A 519 8.05 -26.23 22.96
C TRP A 519 8.24 -25.63 21.56
N ASP A 520 9.02 -26.27 20.70
CA ASP A 520 9.28 -25.87 19.31
C ASP A 520 8.55 -26.73 18.26
N ASP A 521 7.76 -27.73 18.68
CA ASP A 521 6.90 -28.56 17.81
C ASP A 521 5.93 -27.73 16.94
N ARG A 522 5.75 -26.43 17.23
CA ARG A 522 4.86 -25.51 16.51
C ARG A 522 5.57 -24.43 15.71
N VAL A 523 6.90 -24.39 15.76
CA VAL A 523 7.68 -23.42 14.99
C VAL A 523 7.47 -23.69 13.51
N VAL A 524 6.95 -22.67 12.81
CA VAL A 524 6.59 -22.80 11.39
C VAL A 524 7.86 -22.83 10.54
N GLY A 525 7.91 -23.79 9.62
CA GLY A 525 8.91 -23.84 8.56
C GLY A 525 8.71 -22.70 7.59
N HIS A 526 9.62 -21.73 7.62
CA HIS A 526 9.64 -20.60 6.70
C HIS A 526 11.00 -20.54 6.03
N PHE A 527 11.03 -20.27 4.73
CA PHE A 527 12.24 -20.21 3.93
C PHE A 527 12.41 -18.82 3.29
N TYR A 528 13.60 -18.22 3.39
CA TYR A 528 13.89 -16.89 2.85
C TYR A 528 14.97 -16.90 1.74
N PRO A 529 14.64 -17.42 0.54
CA PRO A 529 15.55 -17.45 -0.61
C PRO A 529 15.56 -16.15 -1.45
N PRO A 530 16.68 -15.85 -2.16
CA PRO A 530 16.66 -14.92 -3.27
C PRO A 530 16.00 -15.56 -4.51
N MET A 531 15.25 -14.79 -5.30
CA MET A 531 14.80 -15.26 -6.62
C MET A 531 15.95 -15.33 -7.63
N SER A 532 16.97 -14.49 -7.47
CA SER A 532 18.09 -14.37 -8.40
C SER A 532 19.29 -15.23 -8.00
N THR A 533 20.19 -15.44 -8.96
CA THR A 533 21.46 -16.15 -8.73
C THR A 533 22.47 -15.39 -7.86
N THR A 534 22.29 -14.08 -7.61
CA THR A 534 23.35 -13.20 -7.09
C THR A 534 23.03 -12.47 -5.79
N ALA A 535 21.77 -12.09 -5.56
CA ALA A 535 21.38 -11.30 -4.39
C ALA A 535 19.88 -11.43 -4.10
N TRP A 536 19.47 -11.08 -2.87
CA TRP A 536 18.07 -11.09 -2.46
C TRP A 536 17.26 -10.00 -3.15
N ASN A 537 17.77 -8.79 -3.23
CA ASN A 537 17.02 -7.63 -3.72
C ASN A 537 17.35 -7.27 -5.18
N ALA A 538 18.22 -8.01 -5.86
CA ALA A 538 18.62 -7.74 -7.24
C ALA A 538 19.17 -8.98 -7.93
N GLY A 539 19.26 -8.95 -9.25
CA GLY A 539 20.02 -9.91 -10.04
C GLY A 539 19.49 -10.05 -11.45
N GLN A 540 20.38 -10.37 -12.38
CA GLN A 540 20.06 -10.41 -13.82
C GLN A 540 19.52 -11.78 -14.28
N THR A 541 19.55 -12.80 -13.42
CA THR A 541 19.24 -14.18 -13.82
C THR A 541 18.49 -14.91 -12.70
N PRO A 542 17.36 -15.57 -13.01
CA PRO A 542 16.63 -16.39 -12.05
C PRO A 542 17.50 -17.55 -11.53
N ALA A 543 17.39 -17.87 -10.25
CA ALA A 543 18.10 -18.99 -9.64
C ALA A 543 17.43 -20.35 -9.91
N LEU A 544 16.13 -20.34 -10.19
CA LEU A 544 15.33 -21.52 -10.49
C LEU A 544 14.70 -21.39 -11.87
N THR A 545 14.53 -22.50 -12.57
CA THR A 545 13.64 -22.54 -13.73
C THR A 545 12.19 -22.32 -13.30
N ASP A 546 11.32 -21.87 -14.20
CA ASP A 546 9.90 -21.66 -13.88
C ASP A 546 9.26 -22.91 -13.29
N ALA A 547 9.54 -24.09 -13.85
CA ALA A 547 9.01 -25.35 -13.34
C ALA A 547 9.46 -25.69 -11.91
N GLU A 548 10.72 -25.41 -11.57
CA GLU A 548 11.24 -25.59 -10.22
C GLU A 548 10.66 -24.56 -9.25
N PHE A 549 10.54 -23.31 -9.69
CA PHE A 549 9.92 -22.23 -8.92
C PHE A 549 8.46 -22.56 -8.58
N LEU A 550 7.67 -23.02 -9.55
CA LEU A 550 6.29 -23.48 -9.33
C LEU A 550 6.22 -24.66 -8.35
N LEU A 551 7.10 -25.65 -8.51
CA LEU A 551 7.15 -26.83 -7.64
C LEU A 551 7.45 -26.47 -6.18
N TRP A 552 8.49 -25.66 -5.95
CA TRP A 552 8.92 -25.29 -4.60
C TRP A 552 7.81 -24.57 -3.84
N ASN A 553 7.13 -23.64 -4.51
CA ASN A 553 6.06 -22.88 -3.90
C ASN A 553 4.82 -23.74 -3.66
N LEU A 554 4.36 -24.52 -4.64
CA LEU A 554 3.18 -25.37 -4.44
C LEU A 554 3.37 -26.35 -3.28
N GLU A 555 4.51 -27.05 -3.21
CA GLU A 555 4.77 -28.00 -2.14
C GLU A 555 4.89 -27.32 -0.78
N ALA A 556 5.57 -26.17 -0.69
CA ALA A 556 5.67 -25.43 0.56
C ALA A 556 4.30 -24.96 1.07
N MET A 557 3.46 -24.39 0.18
CA MET A 557 2.16 -23.86 0.58
C MET A 557 1.22 -24.99 1.02
N GLN A 558 1.12 -26.08 0.24
CA GLN A 558 0.29 -27.24 0.58
C GLN A 558 0.78 -27.97 1.84
N ALA A 559 2.08 -27.91 2.11
CA ALA A 559 2.65 -28.45 3.33
C ALA A 559 2.34 -27.61 4.58
N GLY A 560 1.82 -26.38 4.44
CA GLY A 560 1.66 -25.46 5.57
C GLY A 560 2.97 -24.80 6.01
N GLY A 561 3.99 -24.77 5.15
CA GLY A 561 5.18 -23.94 5.31
C GLY A 561 4.98 -22.54 4.73
N ALA A 562 6.06 -21.73 4.73
CA ALA A 562 6.04 -20.37 4.23
C ALA A 562 7.28 -20.01 3.41
N ILE A 563 7.18 -19.09 2.45
CA ILE A 563 8.35 -18.59 1.70
C ILE A 563 8.34 -17.06 1.59
N SER A 564 9.43 -16.41 1.98
CA SER A 564 9.72 -15.02 1.62
C SER A 564 10.64 -15.00 0.40
N TRP A 565 10.21 -14.47 -0.73
CA TRP A 565 11.09 -14.32 -1.90
C TRP A 565 11.79 -12.97 -1.90
N GLY A 566 13.12 -12.99 -2.02
CA GLY A 566 13.90 -11.80 -2.34
C GLY A 566 13.51 -11.24 -3.71
N ALA A 567 12.85 -10.08 -3.75
CA ALA A 567 12.38 -9.48 -4.98
C ALA A 567 13.55 -8.91 -5.80
N PRO A 568 13.77 -9.34 -7.05
CA PRO A 568 14.91 -8.90 -7.86
C PRO A 568 14.62 -7.53 -8.48
N LEU A 569 14.88 -6.45 -7.74
CA LEU A 569 14.69 -5.09 -8.21
C LEU A 569 15.64 -4.76 -9.37
N ASN A 570 15.23 -3.82 -10.23
CA ASN A 570 16.05 -3.34 -11.34
C ASN A 570 17.39 -2.79 -10.85
N TRP A 571 17.36 -1.89 -9.87
CA TRP A 571 18.53 -1.31 -9.22
C TRP A 571 18.17 -0.83 -7.80
N PRO A 572 18.45 -1.63 -6.74
CA PRO A 572 18.10 -1.30 -5.36
C PRO A 572 18.66 0.04 -4.84
N PRO A 573 19.87 0.47 -5.26
CA PRO A 573 20.35 1.80 -4.94
C PRO A 573 19.74 2.92 -5.79
N GLY A 574 18.63 2.72 -6.51
CA GLY A 574 17.97 3.71 -7.36
C GLY A 574 16.73 4.36 -6.73
N ASN A 575 15.82 4.84 -7.58
CA ASN A 575 14.48 5.36 -7.28
C ASN A 575 13.54 5.11 -8.47
N GLY A 576 12.24 5.37 -8.33
CA GLY A 576 11.22 5.15 -9.34
C GLY A 576 11.24 3.73 -9.91
N VAL A 577 11.29 3.63 -11.24
CA VAL A 577 11.36 2.36 -11.98
C VAL A 577 12.52 1.44 -11.59
N SER A 578 13.57 2.00 -10.94
CA SER A 578 14.70 1.23 -10.41
C SER A 578 14.29 0.32 -9.25
N LEU A 579 13.27 0.71 -8.50
CA LEU A 579 12.77 -0.01 -7.32
C LEU A 579 11.59 -0.94 -7.66
N LEU A 580 11.34 -1.16 -8.95
CA LEU A 580 10.42 -2.17 -9.45
C LEU A 580 11.13 -3.51 -9.66
N ILE A 581 10.36 -4.59 -9.53
CA ILE A 581 10.79 -5.95 -9.85
C ILE A 581 11.10 -6.02 -11.35
N ARG A 582 12.17 -6.73 -11.70
CA ARG A 582 12.54 -7.01 -13.10
C ARG A 582 11.45 -7.79 -13.82
N ASP A 583 11.30 -7.54 -15.12
CA ASP A 583 10.29 -8.21 -15.96
C ASP A 583 10.30 -9.73 -15.81
N TRP A 584 11.47 -10.37 -15.88
CA TRP A 584 11.56 -11.83 -15.71
C TRP A 584 11.10 -12.31 -14.33
N GLY A 585 11.30 -11.49 -13.29
CA GLY A 585 10.86 -11.78 -11.93
C GLY A 585 9.35 -11.69 -11.83
N MET A 586 8.75 -10.65 -12.42
CA MET A 586 7.30 -10.51 -12.51
C MET A 586 6.66 -11.63 -13.34
N ASP A 587 7.29 -12.07 -14.43
CA ASP A 587 6.82 -13.21 -15.22
C ASP A 587 6.75 -14.49 -14.37
N GLN A 588 7.79 -14.78 -13.58
CA GLN A 588 7.79 -15.93 -12.66
C GLN A 588 6.73 -15.83 -11.58
N LEU A 589 6.53 -14.64 -11.00
CA LEU A 589 5.51 -14.41 -9.97
C LEU A 589 4.10 -14.53 -10.52
N ALA A 590 3.82 -14.01 -11.71
CA ALA A 590 2.52 -14.14 -12.36
C ALA A 590 2.21 -15.61 -12.73
N LEU A 591 3.21 -16.37 -13.18
CA LEU A 591 3.07 -17.81 -13.41
C LEU A 591 2.77 -18.57 -12.12
N MET A 592 3.46 -18.21 -11.03
CA MET A 592 3.25 -18.81 -9.72
C MET A 592 1.87 -18.49 -9.15
N ASP A 593 1.44 -17.23 -9.21
CA ASP A 593 0.11 -16.82 -8.74
C ASP A 593 -1.01 -17.59 -9.47
N ALA A 594 -0.93 -17.66 -10.81
CA ALA A 594 -1.87 -18.43 -11.61
C ALA A 594 -1.84 -19.93 -11.26
N HIS A 595 -0.65 -20.48 -10.96
CA HIS A 595 -0.51 -21.87 -10.56
C HIS A 595 -1.12 -22.15 -9.18
N LEU A 596 -0.85 -21.31 -8.19
CA LEU A 596 -1.39 -21.44 -6.84
C LEU A 596 -2.91 -21.22 -6.80
N CYS A 597 -3.43 -20.26 -7.58
CA CYS A 597 -4.87 -20.01 -7.69
C CYS A 597 -5.68 -21.28 -8.00
N THR A 598 -5.12 -22.19 -8.80
CA THR A 598 -5.79 -23.45 -9.18
C THR A 598 -5.40 -24.63 -8.28
N ASN A 599 -4.16 -24.66 -7.78
CA ASN A 599 -3.60 -25.90 -7.23
C ASN A 599 -3.36 -25.86 -5.72
N GLU A 600 -3.30 -24.70 -5.09
CA GLU A 600 -2.98 -24.59 -3.66
C GLU A 600 -4.06 -25.22 -2.79
N VAL A 601 -5.29 -24.71 -2.91
CA VAL A 601 -6.48 -25.20 -2.17
C VAL A 601 -7.65 -25.38 -3.16
N PRO A 602 -7.77 -26.54 -3.84
CA PRO A 602 -8.87 -26.81 -4.77
C PRO A 602 -10.22 -26.98 -4.05
N GLY A 603 -11.33 -26.82 -4.78
CA GLY A 603 -12.68 -26.90 -4.25
C GLY A 603 -13.25 -25.53 -3.92
N ALA A 604 -13.56 -25.27 -2.64
CA ALA A 604 -14.30 -24.06 -2.27
C ALA A 604 -13.59 -22.78 -2.72
N PRO A 605 -14.34 -21.71 -3.08
CA PRO A 605 -13.77 -20.44 -3.50
C PRO A 605 -12.78 -19.88 -2.49
N GLN A 606 -11.73 -19.25 -2.98
CA GLN A 606 -10.64 -18.68 -2.19
C GLN A 606 -10.69 -17.17 -2.23
N TRP A 607 -10.23 -16.55 -1.14
CA TRP A 607 -10.12 -15.10 -1.04
C TRP A 607 -8.71 -14.65 -1.41
N ALA A 608 -8.59 -13.48 -2.02
CA ALA A 608 -7.29 -12.88 -2.31
C ALA A 608 -6.61 -12.39 -1.03
N ARG A 609 -5.29 -12.62 -0.99
CA ARG A 609 -4.34 -12.11 0.01
C ARG A 609 -4.74 -12.49 1.44
N GLN A 610 -4.20 -11.80 2.43
CA GLN A 610 -4.52 -12.04 3.85
C GLN A 610 -5.76 -11.28 4.31
N HIS A 611 -6.01 -10.10 3.73
CA HIS A 611 -7.07 -9.20 4.14
C HIS A 611 -7.89 -8.73 2.93
N THR A 612 -9.15 -8.42 3.19
CA THR A 612 -10.03 -7.72 2.25
C THR A 612 -10.37 -6.38 2.88
N PRO A 613 -9.52 -5.35 2.67
CA PRO A 613 -9.75 -4.04 3.25
C PRO A 613 -11.02 -3.44 2.66
N LEU A 614 -11.88 -2.95 3.54
CA LEU A 614 -13.06 -2.19 3.16
C LEU A 614 -12.76 -0.71 3.37
N PRO A 615 -13.17 0.18 2.45
CA PRO A 615 -13.14 1.61 2.71
C PRO A 615 -13.94 1.93 3.96
N ASP A 616 -13.52 2.96 4.70
CA ASP A 616 -14.31 3.43 5.83
C ASP A 616 -15.67 3.95 5.38
N ALA A 617 -16.68 3.73 6.22
CA ALA A 617 -17.99 4.36 6.09
C ALA A 617 -18.05 5.63 6.95
N THR A 618 -19.08 6.44 6.72
CA THR A 618 -19.32 7.65 7.51
C THR A 618 -20.77 7.69 8.00
N ILE A 619 -20.97 8.02 9.28
CA ILE A 619 -22.30 8.08 9.89
C ILE A 619 -23.23 8.98 9.09
N GLY A 620 -24.39 8.45 8.71
CA GLY A 620 -25.41 9.17 7.93
C GLY A 620 -25.15 9.27 6.42
N GLN A 621 -23.99 8.83 5.91
CA GLN A 621 -23.69 8.80 4.48
C GLN A 621 -24.04 7.45 3.84
N ALA A 622 -24.40 7.44 2.56
CA ALA A 622 -24.53 6.19 1.82
C ALA A 622 -23.14 5.55 1.59
N TYR A 623 -22.98 4.32 2.07
CA TYR A 623 -21.83 3.46 1.85
C TYR A 623 -22.02 2.63 0.57
N PHE A 624 -20.97 2.52 -0.24
CA PHE A 624 -20.93 1.68 -1.44
C PHE A 624 -19.52 1.13 -1.63
N HIS A 625 -19.41 -0.19 -1.78
CA HIS A 625 -18.16 -0.85 -2.15
C HIS A 625 -18.44 -2.12 -2.96
N VAL A 626 -17.59 -2.47 -3.91
CA VAL A 626 -17.79 -3.64 -4.79
C VAL A 626 -16.68 -4.66 -4.58
N LEU A 627 -17.08 -5.90 -4.32
CA LEU A 627 -16.21 -7.07 -4.37
C LEU A 627 -16.41 -7.77 -5.71
N THR A 628 -15.32 -8.18 -6.34
CA THR A 628 -15.31 -8.72 -7.71
C THR A 628 -14.56 -10.05 -7.75
N GLU A 629 -15.19 -11.06 -8.37
CA GLU A 629 -14.61 -12.35 -8.69
C GLU A 629 -13.43 -12.18 -9.66
N GLY A 630 -12.34 -12.91 -9.42
CA GLY A 630 -11.08 -12.75 -10.11
C GLY A 630 -10.20 -11.61 -9.59
N VAL A 631 -10.68 -10.81 -8.63
CA VAL A 631 -9.90 -9.74 -7.97
C VAL A 631 -9.82 -9.99 -6.46
N HIS A 632 -10.97 -10.02 -5.79
CA HIS A 632 -11.06 -10.13 -4.33
C HIS A 632 -11.20 -11.57 -3.84
N PHE A 633 -11.71 -12.44 -4.72
CA PHE A 633 -11.87 -13.87 -4.52
C PHE A 633 -12.02 -14.56 -5.86
N TRP A 634 -11.86 -15.89 -5.92
CA TRP A 634 -12.04 -16.69 -7.14
C TRP A 634 -12.38 -18.13 -6.77
N ASP A 635 -12.90 -18.86 -7.74
CA ASP A 635 -13.02 -20.32 -7.68
C ASP A 635 -11.78 -20.99 -8.29
N PRO A 636 -11.08 -21.91 -7.58
CA PRO A 636 -9.88 -22.57 -8.09
C PRO A 636 -10.06 -23.33 -9.40
N GLU A 637 -11.24 -23.93 -9.60
CA GLU A 637 -11.62 -24.69 -10.80
C GLU A 637 -12.17 -23.79 -11.93
N GLY A 638 -12.44 -22.52 -11.63
CA GLY A 638 -13.01 -21.54 -12.55
C GLY A 638 -14.53 -21.64 -12.70
N ASP A 639 -15.20 -22.31 -11.76
CA ASP A 639 -16.66 -22.28 -11.64
C ASP A 639 -17.12 -20.91 -11.10
N ALA A 640 -18.37 -20.53 -11.38
CA ALA A 640 -18.88 -19.25 -10.92
C ALA A 640 -19.17 -19.26 -9.42
N VAL A 641 -18.67 -18.28 -8.68
CA VAL A 641 -19.10 -18.05 -7.30
C VAL A 641 -20.60 -17.73 -7.28
N THR A 642 -21.37 -18.54 -6.53
CA THR A 642 -22.83 -18.50 -6.56
C THR A 642 -23.44 -17.61 -5.49
N ASN A 643 -22.70 -17.29 -4.42
CA ASN A 643 -23.20 -16.50 -3.31
C ASN A 643 -22.08 -15.75 -2.58
N VAL A 644 -22.37 -14.53 -2.12
CA VAL A 644 -21.56 -13.77 -1.17
C VAL A 644 -22.48 -13.23 -0.09
N SER A 645 -22.20 -13.57 1.16
CA SER A 645 -23.10 -13.33 2.29
C SER A 645 -22.36 -13.04 3.60
N PHE A 646 -23.08 -12.58 4.62
CA PHE A 646 -22.54 -12.47 5.98
C PHE A 646 -22.60 -13.83 6.69
N ALA A 647 -21.50 -14.29 7.28
CA ALA A 647 -21.41 -15.62 7.89
C ALA A 647 -22.19 -15.75 9.22
N SER A 648 -22.38 -14.66 9.97
CA SER A 648 -23.28 -14.60 11.14
C SER A 648 -23.62 -13.14 11.54
N ALA A 649 -24.81 -12.92 12.12
CA ALA A 649 -25.36 -11.59 12.43
C ALA A 649 -24.98 -11.02 13.82
N ALA A 650 -24.07 -11.67 14.56
CA ALA A 650 -23.71 -11.22 15.90
C ALA A 650 -22.67 -10.09 15.85
N GLY A 651 -23.13 -8.84 15.94
CA GLY A 651 -22.28 -7.66 16.19
C GLY A 651 -21.69 -6.92 14.98
N GLY A 652 -22.03 -7.31 13.75
CA GLY A 652 -21.60 -6.61 12.52
C GLY A 652 -22.49 -5.43 12.10
N PRO A 653 -22.12 -4.67 11.03
CA PRO A 653 -22.91 -3.55 10.50
C PRO A 653 -24.21 -3.99 9.79
N SER A 654 -24.60 -5.27 9.96
CA SER A 654 -25.68 -5.94 9.23
C SER A 654 -27.07 -5.33 9.43
N SER A 655 -27.22 -4.38 10.35
CA SER A 655 -28.49 -3.68 10.55
C SER A 655 -28.77 -2.62 9.48
N TRP A 656 -27.72 -2.00 8.94
CA TRP A 656 -27.82 -0.97 7.91
C TRP A 656 -27.11 -1.35 6.61
N MET A 657 -26.18 -2.29 6.65
CA MET A 657 -25.45 -2.79 5.48
C MET A 657 -26.12 -4.02 4.87
N THR A 658 -26.17 -4.04 3.54
CA THR A 658 -26.66 -5.15 2.71
C THR A 658 -25.59 -5.56 1.70
N ILE A 659 -25.62 -6.83 1.28
CA ILE A 659 -24.77 -7.35 0.22
C ILE A 659 -25.63 -8.04 -0.84
N ALA A 660 -25.37 -7.75 -2.12
CA ALA A 660 -26.09 -8.34 -3.24
C ALA A 660 -25.22 -8.36 -4.51
N GLU A 661 -25.47 -9.33 -5.38
CA GLU A 661 -24.86 -9.34 -6.72
C GLU A 661 -25.40 -8.16 -7.56
N MET A 662 -24.52 -7.48 -8.29
CA MET A 662 -24.88 -6.33 -9.10
C MET A 662 -25.70 -6.76 -10.32
N PRO A 663 -26.89 -6.17 -10.55
CA PRO A 663 -27.70 -6.50 -11.71
C PRO A 663 -26.96 -6.21 -13.02
N GLY A 664 -26.80 -7.24 -13.86
CA GLY A 664 -26.16 -7.11 -15.18
C GLY A 664 -24.63 -7.15 -15.16
N ASN A 665 -24.00 -7.39 -14.00
CA ASN A 665 -22.57 -7.62 -13.87
C ASN A 665 -22.28 -8.86 -13.00
N PRO A 666 -22.51 -10.09 -13.54
CA PRO A 666 -22.26 -11.32 -12.79
C PRO A 666 -20.82 -11.41 -12.30
N GLY A 667 -20.61 -11.93 -11.10
CA GLY A 667 -19.28 -11.97 -10.49
C GLY A 667 -18.87 -10.66 -9.80
N SER A 668 -19.80 -9.71 -9.63
CA SER A 668 -19.56 -8.49 -8.82
C SER A 668 -20.67 -8.29 -7.80
N TRP A 669 -20.30 -8.09 -6.53
CA TRP A 669 -21.21 -7.94 -5.40
C TRP A 669 -21.00 -6.60 -4.71
N GLN A 670 -22.09 -5.86 -4.54
CA GLN A 670 -22.08 -4.56 -3.89
C GLN A 670 -22.42 -4.69 -2.40
N LEU A 671 -21.61 -4.07 -1.55
CA LEU A 671 -21.94 -3.76 -0.17
C LEU A 671 -22.53 -2.35 -0.14
N THR A 672 -23.77 -2.21 0.33
CA THR A 672 -24.49 -0.92 0.34
C THR A 672 -25.25 -0.70 1.63
N GLY A 673 -25.36 0.54 2.09
CA GLY A 673 -26.15 0.88 3.28
C GLY A 673 -25.94 2.33 3.75
N ILE A 674 -26.59 2.75 4.83
CA ILE A 674 -26.37 4.07 5.46
C ILE A 674 -26.07 3.84 6.95
N PRO A 675 -24.85 4.10 7.45
CA PRO A 675 -24.50 3.88 8.85
C PRO A 675 -25.37 4.74 9.78
N THR A 676 -25.79 4.15 10.91
CA THR A 676 -26.77 4.72 11.86
C THR A 676 -26.23 4.88 13.27
N GLU A 677 -24.93 4.71 13.45
CA GLU A 677 -24.22 4.78 14.72
C GLU A 677 -24.29 6.19 15.29
N ALA A 678 -24.33 6.29 16.62
CA ALA A 678 -24.36 7.60 17.29
C ALA A 678 -22.96 8.24 17.42
N ALA A 679 -21.90 7.46 17.19
CA ALA A 679 -20.51 7.87 17.30
C ALA A 679 -19.63 6.93 16.45
N ALA A 680 -18.39 7.36 16.19
CA ALA A 680 -17.44 6.56 15.44
C ALA A 680 -17.31 5.14 16.04
N THR A 681 -17.38 4.13 15.19
CA THR A 681 -17.49 2.72 15.58
C THR A 681 -16.63 1.88 14.64
N GLU A 682 -15.94 0.89 15.20
CA GLU A 682 -15.21 -0.13 14.43
C GLU A 682 -16.02 -1.42 14.40
N TYR A 683 -16.22 -1.96 13.21
CA TYR A 683 -16.85 -3.26 13.03
C TYR A 683 -15.84 -4.32 12.64
N GLU A 684 -16.06 -5.52 13.15
CA GLU A 684 -15.34 -6.70 12.75
C GLU A 684 -16.35 -7.83 12.50
N PHE A 685 -16.42 -8.32 11.27
CA PHE A 685 -17.41 -9.31 10.85
C PHE A 685 -16.85 -10.25 9.79
N ARG A 686 -17.64 -11.25 9.39
CA ARG A 686 -17.22 -12.28 8.43
C ARG A 686 -18.09 -12.26 7.18
N LEU A 687 -17.44 -12.23 6.04
CA LEU A 687 -18.02 -12.48 4.74
C LEU A 687 -17.78 -13.94 4.36
N ARG A 688 -18.72 -14.53 3.62
CA ARG A 688 -18.69 -15.92 3.16
C ARG A 688 -18.97 -15.94 1.66
N ILE A 689 -18.05 -16.53 0.90
CA ILE A 689 -18.18 -16.82 -0.54
C ILE A 689 -18.50 -18.29 -0.71
N GLU A 690 -19.40 -18.65 -1.63
CA GLU A 690 -19.84 -20.03 -1.83
C GLU A 690 -20.08 -20.39 -3.30
N ASP A 691 -19.80 -21.63 -3.64
CA ASP A 691 -20.07 -22.28 -4.92
C ASP A 691 -20.72 -23.66 -4.69
N ALA A 692 -20.68 -24.56 -5.68
CA ALA A 692 -21.19 -25.91 -5.55
C ALA A 692 -20.30 -26.84 -4.68
N SER A 693 -19.02 -26.52 -4.52
CA SER A 693 -18.06 -27.33 -3.78
C SER A 693 -17.99 -26.97 -2.28
N GLY A 694 -18.35 -25.75 -1.90
CA GLY A 694 -18.45 -25.34 -0.51
C GLY A 694 -18.46 -23.83 -0.33
N GLY A 695 -17.89 -23.36 0.79
CA GLY A 695 -17.72 -21.93 0.98
C GLY A 695 -16.70 -21.56 2.04
N THR A 696 -16.04 -20.44 1.82
CA THR A 696 -14.89 -19.96 2.59
C THR A 696 -15.20 -18.60 3.19
N GLU A 697 -14.76 -18.39 4.43
CA GLU A 697 -15.01 -17.17 5.16
C GLU A 697 -13.78 -16.27 5.24
N ARG A 698 -14.01 -14.96 5.20
CA ARG A 698 -13.02 -13.91 5.43
C ARG A 698 -13.49 -12.97 6.51
N LYS A 699 -12.63 -12.75 7.50
CA LYS A 699 -12.79 -11.70 8.49
C LYS A 699 -12.45 -10.36 7.85
N VAL A 700 -13.32 -9.37 7.99
CA VAL A 700 -13.16 -8.01 7.48
C VAL A 700 -13.38 -6.99 8.59
N ARG A 701 -12.73 -5.84 8.46
CA ARG A 701 -12.88 -4.68 9.33
C ARG A 701 -13.53 -3.54 8.55
N LEU A 702 -14.30 -2.72 9.25
CA LEU A 702 -14.92 -1.52 8.69
C LEU A 702 -14.94 -0.43 9.77
N GLY A 703 -14.18 0.63 9.54
CA GLY A 703 -14.31 1.86 10.31
C GLY A 703 -15.57 2.61 9.89
N VAL A 704 -16.37 3.05 10.85
CA VAL A 704 -17.45 4.00 10.62
C VAL A 704 -17.10 5.29 11.33
N ASN A 705 -16.76 6.31 10.57
CA ASN A 705 -16.27 7.59 11.08
C ASN A 705 -17.41 8.57 11.36
N ALA A 706 -17.14 9.53 12.24
CA ALA A 706 -18.03 10.67 12.43
C ALA A 706 -18.15 11.47 11.13
N PRO A 707 -19.30 12.09 10.84
CA PRO A 707 -19.44 12.88 9.63
C PRO A 707 -18.45 14.04 9.64
N PRO A 708 -17.86 14.38 8.48
CA PRO A 708 -16.96 15.51 8.36
C PRO A 708 -17.67 16.80 8.79
N ALA A 709 -16.89 17.78 9.27
CA ALA A 709 -17.44 19.07 9.64
C ALA A 709 -17.90 19.80 8.38
N PHE A 710 -19.19 20.10 8.29
CA PHE A 710 -19.77 20.96 7.25
C PHE A 710 -19.64 22.43 7.62
N LEU A 711 -19.68 23.32 6.61
CA LEU A 711 -19.80 24.75 6.85
C LEU A 711 -21.11 25.08 7.59
N ASP A 712 -21.06 26.06 8.49
CA ASP A 712 -22.26 26.55 9.19
C ASP A 712 -23.22 27.24 8.20
N GLY A 713 -24.43 26.69 8.07
CA GLY A 713 -25.53 27.28 7.29
C GLY A 713 -26.69 27.75 8.19
N PRO A 714 -27.60 28.59 7.66
CA PRO A 714 -28.89 28.80 8.30
C PRO A 714 -29.64 27.48 8.49
N GLU A 715 -30.39 27.33 9.58
CA GLU A 715 -31.23 26.15 9.84
C GLU A 715 -32.15 25.84 8.65
N GLY A 716 -32.17 24.57 8.19
CA GLY A 716 -32.95 24.13 7.02
C GLY A 716 -32.33 24.45 5.66
N TYR A 717 -31.06 24.87 5.59
CA TYR A 717 -30.36 25.03 4.31
C TYR A 717 -29.39 23.86 4.12
N PRO A 718 -29.25 23.35 2.88
CA PRO A 718 -28.16 22.46 2.57
C PRO A 718 -26.83 23.22 2.69
N VAL A 719 -25.76 22.54 3.06
CA VAL A 719 -24.42 23.09 3.33
C VAL A 719 -23.38 22.27 2.58
N TRP A 720 -22.27 22.92 2.20
CA TRP A 720 -21.12 22.26 1.59
C TRP A 720 -20.04 21.98 2.64
N ALA A 721 -19.16 21.01 2.38
CA ALA A 721 -18.03 20.69 3.25
C ALA A 721 -16.97 21.81 3.25
N ALA A 722 -16.81 22.48 2.11
CA ALA A 722 -15.92 23.62 1.91
C ALA A 722 -16.46 24.53 0.80
N ASP A 723 -15.99 25.77 0.78
CA ASP A 723 -16.18 26.71 -0.34
C ASP A 723 -14.95 27.66 -0.40
N PRO A 724 -14.06 27.50 -1.40
CA PRO A 724 -14.15 26.55 -2.51
C PRO A 724 -13.95 25.08 -2.10
N LEU A 725 -14.51 24.16 -2.88
CA LEU A 725 -14.26 22.72 -2.79
C LEU A 725 -13.19 22.31 -3.82
N GLU A 726 -12.03 21.86 -3.35
CA GLU A 726 -10.92 21.45 -4.23
C GLU A 726 -11.14 20.03 -4.78
N LEU A 727 -10.95 19.84 -6.09
CA LEU A 727 -11.01 18.53 -6.75
C LEU A 727 -9.64 18.13 -7.31
N PRO A 728 -9.41 16.82 -7.59
CA PRO A 728 -8.24 16.38 -8.33
C PRO A 728 -8.16 17.03 -9.71
N ASP A 729 -6.93 17.23 -10.18
CA ASP A 729 -6.64 17.80 -11.50
C ASP A 729 -7.13 16.91 -12.64
N ALA A 730 -7.43 17.52 -13.78
CA ALA A 730 -7.80 16.85 -15.02
C ALA A 730 -6.64 16.95 -16.02
N VAL A 731 -6.63 16.09 -17.05
CA VAL A 731 -5.65 16.16 -18.14
C VAL A 731 -6.39 16.37 -19.46
N VAL A 732 -5.93 17.31 -20.27
CA VAL A 732 -6.47 17.56 -21.61
C VAL A 732 -6.56 16.26 -22.41
N HIS A 733 -7.68 16.04 -23.10
CA HIS A 733 -8.01 14.85 -23.87
C HIS A 733 -8.25 13.56 -23.07
N GLU A 734 -8.04 13.55 -21.76
CA GLU A 734 -8.37 12.42 -20.91
C GLU A 734 -9.79 12.53 -20.33
N ALA A 735 -10.42 11.38 -20.09
CA ALA A 735 -11.74 11.35 -19.48
C ALA A 735 -11.63 11.68 -17.99
N TYR A 736 -12.15 12.83 -17.59
CA TYR A 736 -12.28 13.22 -16.20
C TYR A 736 -13.56 12.61 -15.61
N ALA A 737 -13.46 12.06 -14.41
CA ALA A 737 -14.61 11.58 -13.66
C ALA A 737 -14.38 11.76 -12.16
N GLN A 738 -15.27 12.49 -11.50
CA GLN A 738 -15.31 12.65 -10.04
C GLN A 738 -16.74 12.45 -9.54
N VAL A 739 -16.89 12.07 -8.27
CA VAL A 739 -18.19 11.87 -7.64
C VAL A 739 -18.28 12.75 -6.40
N LEU A 740 -19.34 13.56 -6.34
CA LEU A 740 -19.75 14.31 -5.16
C LEU A 740 -20.79 13.49 -4.39
N ILE A 741 -20.62 13.38 -3.09
CA ILE A 741 -21.40 12.50 -2.23
C ILE A 741 -22.09 13.32 -1.15
N GLN A 742 -23.40 13.14 -1.03
CA GLN A 742 -24.20 13.70 0.05
C GLN A 742 -23.74 13.13 1.39
N GLY A 743 -23.48 14.03 2.32
CA GLY A 743 -22.94 13.80 3.66
C GLY A 743 -21.43 13.81 3.70
N LEU A 744 -20.72 13.82 2.55
CA LEU A 744 -19.27 14.05 2.43
C LEU A 744 -18.97 15.46 1.92
N ASP A 745 -19.47 15.80 0.73
CA ASP A 745 -19.15 17.05 0.02
C ASP A 745 -20.21 18.13 0.23
N PHE A 746 -21.46 17.70 0.44
CA PHE A 746 -22.60 18.56 0.78
C PHE A 746 -23.63 17.78 1.60
N GLN A 747 -24.42 18.43 2.45
CA GLN A 747 -25.43 17.79 3.29
C GLN A 747 -26.57 18.75 3.60
N ASP A 748 -27.74 18.23 3.93
CA ASP A 748 -28.79 18.98 4.62
C ASP A 748 -29.16 18.21 5.90
N PHE A 749 -29.31 18.92 7.02
CA PHE A 749 -29.55 18.27 8.31
C PHE A 749 -31.02 17.88 8.51
N GLU A 750 -31.92 18.41 7.70
CA GLU A 750 -33.36 18.23 7.78
C GLU A 750 -33.97 17.46 6.60
N GLU A 751 -33.32 17.44 5.43
CA GLU A 751 -33.78 16.74 4.22
C GLU A 751 -32.72 15.79 3.63
N THR A 752 -33.17 14.66 3.07
CA THR A 752 -32.28 13.67 2.45
C THR A 752 -32.31 13.71 0.92
N ASN A 753 -33.36 14.25 0.31
CA ASN A 753 -33.48 14.35 -1.15
C ASN A 753 -32.95 15.70 -1.63
N LEU A 754 -31.67 15.73 -1.99
CA LEU A 754 -31.02 16.93 -2.49
C LEU A 754 -30.83 16.87 -4.01
N ASP A 755 -31.12 17.99 -4.67
CA ASP A 755 -30.84 18.20 -6.10
C ASP A 755 -29.56 19.02 -6.23
N VAL A 756 -28.56 18.51 -6.96
CA VAL A 756 -27.34 19.25 -7.28
C VAL A 756 -27.39 19.68 -8.73
N SER A 757 -27.27 20.98 -8.97
CA SER A 757 -27.33 21.56 -10.30
C SER A 757 -26.07 22.34 -10.60
N LYS A 758 -25.53 22.16 -11.81
CA LYS A 758 -24.46 23.01 -12.32
C LYS A 758 -25.07 24.34 -12.76
N ILE A 759 -24.61 25.43 -12.15
CA ILE A 759 -25.11 26.79 -12.40
C ILE A 759 -24.12 27.66 -13.17
N GLY A 760 -22.83 27.28 -13.21
CA GLY A 760 -21.78 28.02 -13.94
C GLY A 760 -20.49 27.23 -14.14
N GLY A 761 -19.52 27.84 -14.83
CA GLY A 761 -18.15 27.33 -14.99
C GLY A 761 -17.89 26.36 -16.15
N ALA A 762 -16.79 25.60 -16.04
CA ALA A 762 -16.13 24.81 -17.10
C ALA A 762 -17.09 24.06 -18.05
N GLY A 763 -17.23 24.51 -19.30
CA GLY A 763 -18.26 24.02 -20.23
C GLY A 763 -18.14 22.54 -20.63
N TRP A 764 -16.94 21.98 -20.58
CA TRP A 764 -16.64 20.58 -20.91
C TRP A 764 -17.06 19.59 -19.81
N LEU A 765 -17.31 20.08 -18.59
CA LEU A 765 -17.70 19.26 -17.46
C LEU A 765 -19.23 19.15 -17.36
N SER A 766 -19.73 17.92 -17.33
CA SER A 766 -21.14 17.57 -17.14
C SER A 766 -21.38 17.04 -15.73
N LEU A 767 -22.57 17.29 -15.21
CA LEU A 767 -23.03 16.81 -13.90
C LEU A 767 -24.25 15.91 -14.12
N ALA A 768 -24.24 14.71 -13.52
CA ALA A 768 -25.38 13.81 -13.53
C ALA A 768 -25.48 13.04 -12.21
N GLU A 769 -26.70 12.81 -11.73
CA GLU A 769 -26.94 11.92 -10.60
C GLU A 769 -26.59 10.48 -11.00
N ALA A 770 -25.64 9.87 -10.29
CA ALA A 770 -25.19 8.50 -10.52
C ALA A 770 -26.02 7.49 -9.70
N ALA A 771 -26.40 7.89 -8.49
CA ALA A 771 -27.29 7.20 -7.57
C ALA A 771 -27.89 8.24 -6.60
N PRO A 772 -28.98 7.94 -5.86
CA PRO A 772 -29.52 8.88 -4.87
C PRO A 772 -28.44 9.41 -3.91
N GLY A 773 -28.26 10.74 -3.89
CA GLY A 773 -27.24 11.43 -3.09
C GLY A 773 -25.83 11.40 -3.66
N TRP A 774 -25.62 10.83 -4.85
CA TRP A 774 -24.31 10.70 -5.51
C TRP A 774 -24.35 11.36 -6.88
N TRP A 775 -23.47 12.33 -7.10
CA TRP A 775 -23.46 13.17 -8.30
C TRP A 775 -22.13 13.08 -9.01
N ARG A 776 -22.13 12.54 -10.23
CA ARG A 776 -20.94 12.38 -11.03
C ARG A 776 -20.68 13.62 -11.87
N LEU A 777 -19.50 14.20 -11.68
CA LEU A 777 -18.87 15.13 -12.61
C LEU A 777 -18.11 14.32 -13.66
N SER A 778 -18.32 14.60 -14.94
CA SER A 778 -17.57 13.93 -16.01
C SER A 778 -17.44 14.78 -17.26
N GLY A 779 -16.33 14.62 -17.98
CA GLY A 779 -16.07 15.37 -19.20
C GLY A 779 -14.70 15.01 -19.78
N VAL A 780 -14.39 15.59 -20.93
CA VAL A 780 -13.05 15.51 -21.53
C VAL A 780 -12.62 16.94 -21.80
N PRO A 781 -11.64 17.49 -21.06
CA PRO A 781 -11.18 18.84 -21.30
C PRO A 781 -10.45 18.90 -22.65
N SER A 782 -10.59 20.04 -23.32
CA SER A 782 -9.84 20.40 -24.50
C SER A 782 -8.62 21.23 -24.11
N PRO A 783 -7.66 21.43 -25.03
CA PRO A 783 -6.50 22.29 -24.77
C PRO A 783 -6.86 23.76 -24.48
N ALA A 784 -8.08 24.19 -24.83
CA ALA A 784 -8.57 25.52 -24.47
C ALA A 784 -8.97 25.63 -23.00
N ASP A 785 -9.18 24.49 -22.33
CA ASP A 785 -9.57 24.39 -20.93
C ASP A 785 -8.36 24.20 -20.01
N ALA A 786 -7.13 24.17 -20.54
CA ALA A 786 -5.90 24.02 -19.77
C ALA A 786 -5.68 25.19 -18.79
N GLY A 787 -5.14 24.90 -17.61
CA GLY A 787 -4.94 25.85 -16.51
C GLY A 787 -6.01 25.74 -15.42
N LEU A 788 -6.13 26.77 -14.58
CA LEU A 788 -7.07 26.78 -13.46
C LEU A 788 -8.52 26.83 -13.97
N GLU A 789 -9.32 25.84 -13.57
CA GLU A 789 -10.74 25.75 -13.89
C GLU A 789 -11.61 25.90 -12.65
N THR A 790 -12.79 26.48 -12.87
CA THR A 790 -13.79 26.66 -11.81
C THR A 790 -15.17 26.21 -12.27
N VAL A 791 -15.92 25.60 -11.36
CA VAL A 791 -17.29 25.13 -11.60
C VAL A 791 -18.19 25.56 -10.46
N GLU A 792 -19.28 26.25 -10.77
CA GLU A 792 -20.26 26.66 -9.76
C GLU A 792 -21.39 25.63 -9.70
N LEU A 793 -21.57 25.02 -8.53
CA LEU A 793 -22.65 24.09 -8.26
C LEU A 793 -23.60 24.67 -7.21
N ARG A 794 -24.87 24.27 -7.32
CA ARG A 794 -25.93 24.56 -6.35
C ARG A 794 -26.50 23.26 -5.82
N VAL A 795 -26.58 23.12 -4.51
CA VAL A 795 -27.35 22.06 -3.85
C VAL A 795 -28.67 22.65 -3.33
N SER A 796 -29.78 21.94 -3.51
CA SER A 796 -31.11 22.37 -3.08
C SER A 796 -31.91 21.22 -2.47
N ASP A 797 -32.64 21.50 -1.39
CA ASP A 797 -33.65 20.61 -0.77
C ASP A 797 -35.06 20.80 -1.41
N GLY A 798 -35.16 21.58 -2.50
CA GLY A 798 -36.41 21.97 -3.15
C GLY A 798 -37.08 23.23 -2.60
N THR A 799 -36.62 23.76 -1.45
CA THR A 799 -37.10 25.02 -0.84
C THR A 799 -35.99 26.06 -0.71
N ASN A 800 -34.86 25.65 -0.13
CA ASN A 800 -33.64 26.38 0.10
C ASN A 800 -32.53 25.84 -0.82
N ALA A 801 -31.46 26.62 -0.98
CA ALA A 801 -30.31 26.23 -1.78
C ALA A 801 -29.05 26.99 -1.36
N THR A 802 -27.90 26.36 -1.54
CA THR A 802 -26.58 26.96 -1.36
C THR A 802 -25.67 26.65 -2.53
N ASP A 803 -24.80 27.60 -2.84
CA ASP A 803 -23.86 27.52 -3.95
C ASP A 803 -22.46 27.21 -3.40
N CYS A 804 -21.63 26.51 -4.18
CA CYS A 804 -20.23 26.27 -3.90
C CYS A 804 -19.41 26.39 -5.19
N THR A 805 -18.19 26.91 -5.06
CA THR A 805 -17.21 26.96 -6.14
C THR A 805 -16.29 25.75 -6.06
N LEU A 806 -16.28 24.92 -7.09
CA LEU A 806 -15.32 23.83 -7.24
C LEU A 806 -14.10 24.33 -8.00
N VAL A 807 -12.91 23.94 -7.56
CA VAL A 807 -11.64 24.41 -8.12
C VAL A 807 -10.69 23.24 -8.38
N PHE A 808 -10.09 23.20 -9.56
CA PHE A 808 -9.09 22.21 -9.97
C PHE A 808 -8.28 22.70 -11.17
N THR A 809 -7.15 22.05 -11.48
CA THR A 809 -6.32 22.40 -12.63
C THR A 809 -6.57 21.42 -13.78
N VAL A 810 -6.57 21.92 -15.02
CA VAL A 810 -6.51 21.08 -16.21
C VAL A 810 -5.09 21.13 -16.76
N GLU A 811 -4.35 20.06 -16.58
CA GLU A 811 -3.00 19.90 -17.09
C GLU A 811 -2.99 19.67 -18.60
N PRO A 812 -2.06 20.28 -19.34
CA PRO A 812 -1.95 20.05 -20.78
C PRO A 812 -1.47 18.64 -21.09
N ALA A 813 -1.98 18.07 -22.18
CA ALA A 813 -1.50 16.79 -22.69
C ALA A 813 -0.03 16.92 -23.14
N VAL A 814 0.83 16.04 -22.65
CA VAL A 814 2.21 15.91 -23.14
C VAL A 814 2.23 14.93 -24.30
N ASP A 815 2.50 15.44 -25.49
CA ASP A 815 2.68 14.68 -26.72
C ASP A 815 4.17 14.42 -26.98
N LYS A 816 4.43 13.41 -27.85
CA LYS A 816 5.78 12.97 -28.20
C LYS A 816 6.03 13.09 -29.69
N ALA A 817 7.23 13.53 -30.05
CA ALA A 817 7.70 13.54 -31.43
C ALA A 817 9.05 12.83 -31.54
N SER A 818 9.11 11.82 -32.41
CA SER A 818 10.35 11.13 -32.75
C SER A 818 11.14 11.92 -33.78
N ILE A 819 12.40 12.21 -33.48
CA ILE A 819 13.39 12.73 -34.42
C ILE A 819 14.25 11.58 -34.94
N LEU A 820 14.29 11.47 -36.27
CA LEU A 820 15.06 10.46 -37.00
C LEU A 820 16.07 11.15 -37.92
N ALA A 821 17.18 10.47 -38.22
CA ALA A 821 18.06 10.94 -39.29
C ALA A 821 17.41 10.73 -40.66
N ALA A 822 17.72 11.59 -41.64
CA ALA A 822 17.43 11.33 -43.04
C ALA A 822 18.07 10.00 -43.48
N ALA A 823 17.35 9.17 -44.24
CA ALA A 823 17.80 7.82 -44.54
C ALA A 823 19.08 7.79 -45.41
N ASN A 824 20.07 6.97 -45.03
CA ASN A 824 21.34 6.77 -45.76
C ASN A 824 22.14 8.05 -46.03
N GLN A 825 22.11 9.01 -45.10
CA GLN A 825 22.67 10.34 -45.25
C GLN A 825 24.07 10.44 -44.63
N ASN A 826 24.97 11.16 -45.30
CA ASN A 826 26.23 11.61 -44.71
C ASN A 826 26.14 13.12 -44.48
N TYR A 827 26.22 13.55 -43.23
CA TYR A 827 26.08 14.96 -42.86
C TYR A 827 27.39 15.76 -43.02
N GLY A 828 28.52 15.07 -43.26
CA GLY A 828 29.84 15.68 -43.48
C GLY A 828 30.74 15.61 -42.25
N THR A 829 32.06 15.62 -42.48
CA THR A 829 33.06 15.65 -41.40
C THR A 829 33.11 17.03 -40.76
N ASP A 830 33.15 17.09 -39.43
CA ASP A 830 33.11 18.33 -38.62
C ASP A 830 31.87 19.19 -38.87
N ALA A 831 30.82 18.61 -39.47
CA ALA A 831 29.59 19.31 -39.80
C ALA A 831 28.49 18.99 -38.78
N VAL A 832 27.78 20.02 -38.33
CA VAL A 832 26.59 19.86 -37.50
C VAL A 832 25.48 19.18 -38.31
N ALA A 833 25.00 18.04 -37.83
CA ALA A 833 23.90 17.32 -38.43
C ALA A 833 22.56 17.82 -37.86
N THR A 834 21.81 18.61 -38.62
CA THR A 834 20.44 18.99 -38.25
C THR A 834 19.47 17.89 -38.67
N MET A 835 18.79 17.29 -37.70
CA MET A 835 17.76 16.26 -37.90
C MET A 835 16.38 16.83 -37.61
N LEU A 836 15.35 16.28 -38.25
CA LEU A 836 13.97 16.75 -38.16
C LEU A 836 13.07 15.61 -37.68
N SER A 837 12.07 15.93 -36.86
CA SER A 837 10.94 15.05 -36.62
C SER A 837 10.10 14.89 -37.88
N ASP A 838 9.19 13.91 -37.89
CA ASP A 838 8.06 13.96 -38.83
C ASP A 838 7.17 15.19 -38.55
N VAL A 839 6.38 15.58 -39.55
CA VAL A 839 5.42 16.68 -39.43
C VAL A 839 4.36 16.31 -38.40
N GLN A 840 4.32 17.06 -37.31
CA GLN A 840 3.27 17.00 -36.31
C GLN A 840 2.09 17.83 -36.80
N THR A 841 0.88 17.34 -36.53
CA THR A 841 -0.36 18.09 -36.75
C THR A 841 -0.95 18.38 -35.38
N ALA A 842 -1.15 19.66 -35.07
CA ALA A 842 -1.77 20.07 -33.82
C ALA A 842 -3.21 19.56 -33.72
N TYR A 843 -3.77 19.57 -32.52
CA TYR A 843 -5.12 19.09 -32.24
C TYR A 843 -6.23 19.85 -33.00
N ASP A 844 -5.96 21.07 -33.48
CA ASP A 844 -6.91 21.82 -34.31
C ASP A 844 -7.05 21.24 -35.73
N GLY A 845 -6.20 20.27 -36.09
CA GLY A 845 -6.17 19.61 -37.39
C GLY A 845 -5.70 20.50 -38.53
N LEU A 846 -5.22 21.71 -38.23
CA LEU A 846 -4.84 22.74 -39.20
C LEU A 846 -3.37 23.11 -39.06
N ALA A 847 -2.92 23.40 -37.83
CA ALA A 847 -1.55 23.80 -37.60
C ALA A 847 -0.61 22.58 -37.72
N THR A 848 0.52 22.79 -38.39
CA THR A 848 1.55 21.76 -38.57
C THR A 848 2.91 22.31 -38.21
N PHE A 849 3.78 21.47 -37.65
CA PHE A 849 5.13 21.86 -37.22
C PHE A 849 6.07 20.66 -37.17
N GLN A 850 7.36 20.93 -37.03
CA GLN A 850 8.40 19.91 -36.80
C GLN A 850 9.35 20.38 -35.72
N PHE A 851 10.04 19.45 -35.09
CA PHE A 851 11.17 19.74 -34.23
C PHE A 851 12.48 19.50 -34.98
N ALA A 852 13.43 20.41 -34.79
CA ALA A 852 14.79 20.27 -35.27
C ALA A 852 15.74 20.12 -34.08
N VAL A 853 16.71 19.22 -34.23
CA VAL A 853 17.83 19.06 -33.30
C VAL A 853 19.13 19.16 -34.08
N ASP A 854 20.15 19.73 -33.45
CA ASP A 854 21.51 19.76 -33.98
C ASP A 854 22.36 18.72 -33.23
N VAL A 855 22.97 17.82 -33.99
CA VAL A 855 23.91 16.79 -33.51
C VAL A 855 25.32 17.19 -33.95
N VAL A 856 26.19 17.48 -32.98
CA VAL A 856 27.56 17.94 -33.21
C VAL A 856 28.51 16.74 -33.07
N PRO A 857 29.13 16.26 -34.16
CA PRO A 857 30.10 15.15 -34.07
C PRO A 857 31.38 15.60 -33.37
N GLY A 858 32.12 14.66 -32.76
CA GLY A 858 33.47 14.91 -32.28
C GLY A 858 34.45 15.29 -33.41
N ALA A 859 35.46 16.10 -33.07
CA ALA A 859 36.44 16.59 -34.05
C ALA A 859 37.09 15.48 -34.91
N GLY A 860 37.07 15.66 -36.23
CA GLY A 860 37.58 14.74 -37.24
C GLY A 860 36.60 13.64 -37.68
N THR A 861 35.38 13.61 -37.12
CA THR A 861 34.36 12.58 -37.39
C THR A 861 33.15 13.15 -38.14
N ALA A 862 32.25 12.29 -38.61
CA ALA A 862 31.01 12.67 -39.29
C ALA A 862 29.82 11.88 -38.76
N ILE A 863 28.65 12.51 -38.62
CA ILE A 863 27.39 11.79 -38.40
C ILE A 863 26.94 11.15 -39.72
N ARG A 864 26.58 9.86 -39.66
CA ARG A 864 26.07 9.12 -40.82
C ARG A 864 24.94 8.19 -40.42
N SER A 865 23.90 8.18 -41.23
CA SER A 865 22.78 7.26 -41.10
C SER A 865 22.83 6.17 -42.16
N GLY A 866 22.25 5.01 -41.86
CA GLY A 866 22.18 3.86 -42.75
C GLY A 866 22.04 2.56 -41.98
N ASN A 867 21.77 1.47 -42.70
CA ASN A 867 21.63 0.14 -42.07
C ASN A 867 23.03 -0.45 -41.78
N GLY A 868 23.40 -0.49 -40.50
CA GLY A 868 24.63 -1.08 -39.97
C GLY A 868 24.57 -2.60 -39.76
N GLY A 869 23.38 -3.20 -39.78
CA GLY A 869 23.12 -4.60 -39.42
C GLY A 869 22.08 -4.74 -38.31
N GLY A 870 21.86 -5.97 -37.83
CA GLY A 870 21.03 -6.25 -36.65
C GLY A 870 19.64 -5.60 -36.69
N ALA A 871 19.34 -4.78 -35.68
CA ALA A 871 18.11 -4.03 -35.48
C ALA A 871 18.18 -2.58 -36.03
N THR A 872 19.30 -2.17 -36.64
CA THR A 872 19.40 -0.85 -37.28
C THR A 872 18.52 -0.74 -38.53
N THR A 873 18.03 0.48 -38.78
CA THR A 873 17.24 0.86 -39.94
C THR A 873 18.07 1.74 -40.88
N SER A 874 17.52 2.14 -42.04
CA SER A 874 18.18 3.12 -42.90
C SER A 874 18.30 4.52 -42.28
N GLN A 875 17.59 4.78 -41.17
CA GLN A 875 17.57 6.05 -40.45
C GLN A 875 18.31 6.01 -39.11
N SER A 876 18.71 4.81 -38.66
CA SER A 876 19.64 4.70 -37.55
C SER A 876 20.97 5.35 -37.93
N TRP A 877 21.63 5.95 -36.95
CA TRP A 877 22.86 6.69 -37.20
C TRP A 877 23.94 6.42 -36.15
N GLY A 878 25.18 6.58 -36.59
CA GLY A 878 26.37 6.50 -35.79
C GLY A 878 27.38 7.58 -36.18
N ILE A 879 28.61 7.41 -35.72
CA ILE A 879 29.72 8.32 -35.96
C ILE A 879 30.75 7.62 -36.83
N PHE A 880 31.25 8.34 -37.84
CA PHE A 880 32.21 7.82 -38.81
C PHE A 880 33.56 8.49 -38.66
N SER A 881 34.61 7.69 -38.50
CA SER A 881 36.00 8.16 -38.51
C SER A 881 36.67 7.91 -39.86
N SER A 882 37.62 8.79 -40.23
CA SER A 882 38.31 8.68 -41.51
C SER A 882 39.14 7.38 -41.61
N GLY A 883 38.72 6.46 -42.46
CA GLY A 883 39.40 5.18 -42.68
C GLY A 883 38.52 3.94 -42.49
N GLU A 884 37.32 4.09 -41.94
CA GLU A 884 36.37 2.98 -41.78
C GLU A 884 35.78 2.53 -43.13
N THR A 885 35.58 1.22 -43.30
CA THR A 885 34.96 0.61 -44.48
C THR A 885 33.70 -0.18 -44.09
N ASP A 886 32.80 -0.41 -45.04
CA ASP A 886 31.58 -1.24 -44.90
C ASP A 886 30.54 -0.69 -43.90
N ASN A 887 29.91 -1.55 -43.09
CA ASN A 887 28.79 -1.21 -42.21
C ASN A 887 29.21 -0.42 -40.96
N ALA A 888 30.51 -0.40 -40.61
CA ALA A 888 31.03 0.32 -39.46
C ALA A 888 30.75 1.83 -39.52
N ARG A 889 30.53 2.38 -40.71
CA ARG A 889 30.29 3.82 -40.92
C ARG A 889 28.91 4.32 -40.47
N PHE A 890 28.02 3.45 -39.99
CA PHE A 890 26.64 3.77 -39.62
C PHE A 890 26.33 3.51 -38.14
N ILE A 891 27.34 3.08 -37.38
CA ILE A 891 27.25 2.70 -35.97
C ILE A 891 28.39 3.40 -35.22
N PHE A 892 28.32 3.43 -33.91
CA PHE A 892 29.50 3.58 -33.05
C PHE A 892 30.20 2.23 -33.05
N ASN A 893 31.47 2.17 -33.43
CA ASN A 893 32.24 0.95 -33.60
C ASN A 893 33.19 0.66 -32.41
N GLY A 894 33.01 1.40 -31.32
CA GLY A 894 33.52 1.03 -30.01
C GLY A 894 34.86 1.62 -29.66
N ASP A 895 35.27 2.71 -30.30
CA ASP A 895 36.45 3.47 -29.91
C ASP A 895 36.04 4.57 -28.92
N GLU A 896 36.74 4.75 -27.79
CA GLU A 896 36.42 5.82 -26.82
C GLU A 896 36.52 7.24 -27.43
N ALA A 897 37.21 7.39 -28.56
CA ALA A 897 37.25 8.62 -29.35
C ALA A 897 35.96 8.89 -30.15
N GLU A 898 35.05 7.92 -30.24
CA GLU A 898 33.73 8.05 -30.86
C GLU A 898 32.72 8.63 -29.87
N PHE A 899 32.53 9.94 -29.96
CA PHE A 899 31.55 10.68 -29.18
C PHE A 899 30.89 11.79 -30.00
N VAL A 900 29.67 12.10 -29.61
CA VAL A 900 28.90 13.27 -30.05
C VAL A 900 29.11 14.34 -28.98
N GLU A 901 29.68 15.47 -29.37
CA GLU A 901 29.98 16.59 -28.46
C GLU A 901 28.73 17.14 -27.80
N SER A 902 27.66 17.29 -28.58
CA SER A 902 26.37 17.72 -28.08
C SER A 902 25.25 17.35 -29.04
N ILE A 903 24.11 17.00 -28.46
CA ILE A 903 22.80 16.90 -29.08
C ILE A 903 21.97 17.97 -28.39
N GLY A 904 21.57 18.99 -29.13
CA GLY A 904 20.93 20.16 -28.54
C GLY A 904 20.37 21.10 -29.60
N ASN A 905 20.19 22.37 -29.23
CA ASN A 905 19.50 23.36 -30.07
C ASN A 905 18.12 22.86 -30.54
N LEU A 906 17.42 22.17 -29.63
CA LEU A 906 16.06 21.69 -29.84
C LEU A 906 15.15 22.89 -30.09
N ARG A 907 14.50 22.91 -31.25
CA ARG A 907 13.71 24.07 -31.68
C ARG A 907 12.56 23.67 -32.57
N LEU A 908 11.47 24.41 -32.46
CA LEU A 908 10.35 24.34 -33.39
C LEU A 908 10.76 24.94 -34.75
N VAL A 909 10.46 24.23 -35.83
CA VAL A 909 10.67 24.68 -37.21
C VAL A 909 9.46 24.37 -38.08
N ASN A 910 9.41 24.99 -39.26
CA ASN A 910 8.38 24.74 -40.28
C ASN A 910 6.94 24.89 -39.76
N PHE A 911 6.71 25.75 -38.76
CA PHE A 911 5.36 26.03 -38.27
C PHE A 911 4.52 26.67 -39.39
N ALA A 912 3.35 26.09 -39.64
CA ALA A 912 2.33 26.65 -40.52
C ALA A 912 0.98 26.57 -39.79
N ASP A 913 0.31 27.70 -39.62
CA ASP A 913 -0.98 27.80 -38.92
C ASP A 913 -2.13 27.06 -39.65
N GLY A 914 -2.00 26.80 -40.96
CA GLY A 914 -3.06 26.21 -41.77
C GLY A 914 -4.35 27.05 -41.84
N GLY A 915 -4.29 28.33 -41.46
CA GLY A 915 -5.46 29.19 -41.23
C GLY A 915 -6.17 28.98 -39.88
N GLY A 916 -5.59 28.18 -38.98
CA GLY A 916 -6.00 28.00 -37.58
C GLY A 916 -5.62 29.19 -36.69
N ARG A 917 -5.90 29.06 -35.38
CA ARG A 917 -5.63 30.12 -34.37
C ARG A 917 -4.33 29.91 -33.60
N LEU A 918 -3.70 28.73 -33.75
CA LEU A 918 -2.44 28.42 -33.09
C LEU A 918 -1.28 29.20 -33.71
N SER A 919 -0.31 29.50 -32.87
CA SER A 919 0.95 30.15 -33.16
C SER A 919 2.10 29.24 -32.72
N ALA A 920 3.32 29.55 -33.16
CA ALA A 920 4.51 28.83 -32.72
C ALA A 920 4.73 28.88 -31.19
N GLY A 921 4.24 29.94 -30.51
CA GLY A 921 4.36 30.09 -29.05
C GLY A 921 3.40 29.20 -28.24
N ASP A 922 2.44 28.58 -28.91
CA ASP A 922 1.49 27.66 -28.28
C ASP A 922 2.06 26.23 -28.19
N ILE A 923 3.21 25.97 -28.82
CA ILE A 923 3.98 24.72 -28.65
C ILE A 923 4.99 24.92 -27.52
N ARG A 924 4.74 24.30 -26.36
CA ARG A 924 5.49 24.54 -25.12
C ARG A 924 6.04 23.25 -24.52
N ASN A 925 6.76 23.39 -23.41
CA ASN A 925 7.37 22.28 -22.65
C ASN A 925 8.20 21.35 -23.54
N VAL A 926 8.93 21.95 -24.48
CA VAL A 926 9.73 21.20 -25.47
C VAL A 926 11.03 20.74 -24.82
N SER A 927 11.19 19.44 -24.61
CA SER A 927 12.38 18.84 -23.99
C SER A 927 12.70 17.47 -24.59
N PHE A 928 13.95 17.03 -24.42
CA PHE A 928 14.31 15.64 -24.72
C PHE A 928 13.79 14.71 -23.63
N GLU A 929 13.07 13.67 -24.03
CA GLU A 929 12.56 12.67 -23.11
C GLU A 929 13.51 11.47 -23.05
N SER A 930 13.77 10.87 -24.21
CA SER A 930 14.50 9.61 -24.30
C SER A 930 15.24 9.47 -25.63
N ILE A 931 16.17 8.50 -25.66
CA ILE A 931 16.79 8.04 -26.90
C ILE A 931 16.64 6.53 -27.02
N THR A 932 16.37 6.07 -28.24
CA THR A 932 16.34 4.65 -28.54
C THR A 932 17.65 4.25 -29.20
N ILE A 933 18.37 3.33 -28.57
CA ILE A 933 19.63 2.75 -29.03
C ILE A 933 19.33 1.40 -29.69
N ALA A 934 19.89 1.18 -30.88
CA ALA A 934 19.80 -0.07 -31.61
C ALA A 934 21.14 -0.80 -31.64
N ASP A 935 21.07 -2.13 -31.73
CA ASP A 935 22.19 -3.07 -31.65
C ASP A 935 23.00 -2.97 -30.36
N ALA A 936 22.34 -2.56 -29.28
CA ALA A 936 22.88 -2.43 -27.93
C ALA A 936 23.37 -3.75 -27.28
N GLN A 937 23.49 -4.86 -28.02
CA GLN A 937 23.96 -6.16 -27.48
C GLN A 937 24.81 -7.03 -28.44
N SER A 938 25.52 -6.44 -29.39
CA SER A 938 26.49 -7.11 -30.24
C SER A 938 27.60 -7.85 -29.46
N GLY A 939 27.32 -9.08 -29.04
CA GLY A 939 28.22 -9.91 -28.23
C GLY A 939 28.23 -9.57 -26.73
N GLY A 940 27.22 -8.85 -26.23
CA GLY A 940 26.99 -8.56 -24.81
C GLY A 940 27.99 -7.59 -24.17
N LYS A 941 28.50 -6.61 -24.93
CA LYS A 941 29.53 -5.66 -24.46
C LYS A 941 29.30 -4.20 -24.85
N ASP A 942 28.13 -3.84 -25.38
CA ASP A 942 27.93 -2.48 -25.88
C ASP A 942 27.85 -1.47 -24.75
N SER A 943 28.95 -0.73 -24.59
CA SER A 943 29.03 0.27 -23.55
C SER A 943 28.67 1.66 -24.05
N LEU A 944 27.58 2.19 -23.49
CA LEU A 944 27.07 3.52 -23.76
C LEU A 944 27.36 4.50 -22.62
N TYR A 945 27.80 5.69 -23.00
CA TYR A 945 28.00 6.82 -22.11
C TYR A 945 27.05 7.95 -22.52
N VAL A 946 26.31 8.50 -21.55
CA VAL A 946 25.36 9.59 -21.76
C VAL A 946 25.66 10.70 -20.76
N THR A 947 25.78 11.95 -21.23
CA THR A 947 25.89 13.11 -20.34
C THR A 947 24.70 14.03 -20.52
N VAL A 948 24.00 14.34 -19.44
CA VAL A 948 22.85 15.27 -19.40
C VAL A 948 23.21 16.42 -18.47
N GLY A 949 23.33 17.63 -19.00
CA GLY A 949 23.87 18.77 -18.24
C GLY A 949 25.29 18.48 -17.73
N SER A 950 25.48 18.52 -16.41
CA SER A 950 26.75 18.15 -15.74
C SER A 950 26.80 16.71 -15.26
N VAL A 951 25.73 15.93 -15.44
CA VAL A 951 25.62 14.56 -14.94
C VAL A 951 26.03 13.59 -16.04
N SER A 952 27.11 12.85 -15.78
CA SER A 952 27.64 11.83 -16.69
C SER A 952 27.27 10.44 -16.20
N ASN A 953 26.58 9.69 -17.03
CA ASN A 953 26.07 8.35 -16.75
C ASN A 953 26.77 7.35 -17.68
N ASN A 954 27.54 6.43 -17.09
CA ASN A 954 28.04 5.26 -17.80
C ASN A 954 27.02 4.12 -17.61
N LEU A 955 26.30 3.79 -18.68
CA LEU A 955 25.24 2.78 -18.64
C LEU A 955 25.78 1.35 -18.75
N GLY A 956 27.10 1.19 -18.91
CA GLY A 956 27.72 -0.13 -19.02
C GLY A 956 27.20 -0.91 -20.23
N ASP A 957 27.27 -2.24 -20.14
CA ASP A 957 26.77 -3.13 -21.17
C ASP A 957 25.23 -3.13 -21.18
N LEU A 958 24.63 -2.70 -22.29
CA LEU A 958 23.18 -2.58 -22.40
C LEU A 958 22.50 -3.98 -22.44
N GLY A 959 21.29 -4.04 -21.87
CA GLY A 959 20.57 -5.29 -21.57
C GLY A 959 19.69 -5.85 -22.70
N SER A 960 19.56 -5.15 -23.82
CA SER A 960 18.68 -5.54 -24.94
C SER A 960 19.20 -5.01 -26.28
N ASN A 961 18.85 -5.66 -27.40
CA ASN A 961 19.21 -5.20 -28.75
C ASN A 961 18.63 -3.82 -29.10
N ILE A 962 17.44 -3.52 -28.57
CA ILE A 962 16.84 -2.18 -28.60
C ILE A 962 16.74 -1.74 -27.15
N HIS A 963 17.37 -0.61 -26.81
CA HIS A 963 17.40 -0.10 -25.46
C HIS A 963 16.95 1.36 -25.44
N VAL A 964 16.01 1.70 -24.57
CA VAL A 964 15.51 3.08 -24.42
C VAL A 964 16.18 3.68 -23.19
N VAL A 965 16.86 4.80 -23.38
CA VAL A 965 17.47 5.57 -22.30
C VAL A 965 16.59 6.76 -21.99
N ASN A 966 15.99 6.79 -20.80
CA ASN A 966 15.22 7.94 -20.31
C ASN A 966 16.17 9.03 -19.82
N LEU A 967 16.21 10.16 -20.53
CA LEU A 967 17.14 11.27 -20.26
C LEU A 967 16.71 12.09 -19.03
N GLU A 968 15.41 12.21 -18.78
CA GLU A 968 14.88 12.95 -17.63
C GLU A 968 15.25 12.23 -16.32
N ALA A 969 15.12 10.90 -16.29
CA ALA A 969 15.57 10.06 -15.17
C ALA A 969 17.08 10.22 -14.91
N LEU A 970 17.90 10.31 -15.97
CA LEU A 970 19.34 10.54 -15.87
C LEU A 970 19.72 11.95 -15.38
N SER A 971 18.80 12.91 -15.48
CA SER A 971 19.00 14.29 -15.01
C SER A 971 18.66 14.50 -13.53
N GLY A 972 18.09 13.48 -12.86
CA GLY A 972 17.58 13.60 -11.49
C GLY A 972 16.22 14.30 -11.38
N GLY A 973 15.43 14.34 -12.47
CA GLY A 973 14.02 14.74 -12.47
C GLY A 973 13.69 16.22 -12.24
N SER A 974 14.67 17.09 -12.01
CA SER A 974 14.41 18.47 -11.54
C SER A 974 14.34 19.54 -12.63
N ALA A 975 14.70 19.24 -13.88
CA ALA A 975 14.60 20.19 -14.98
C ALA A 975 14.42 19.51 -16.36
N PRO A 976 13.68 20.13 -17.30
CA PRO A 976 13.56 19.63 -18.66
C PRO A 976 14.92 19.52 -19.37
N VAL A 977 15.18 18.39 -20.03
CA VAL A 977 16.45 18.15 -20.70
C VAL A 977 16.50 18.92 -22.03
N THR A 978 17.40 19.91 -22.12
CA THR A 978 17.54 20.78 -23.31
C THR A 978 18.77 20.48 -24.17
N ALA A 979 19.70 19.69 -23.64
CA ALA A 979 20.85 19.16 -24.36
C ALA A 979 21.44 17.95 -23.64
N PHE A 980 22.07 17.06 -24.40
CA PHE A 980 22.81 15.90 -23.89
C PHE A 980 23.95 15.52 -24.83
N ALA A 981 24.83 14.61 -24.42
CA ALA A 981 25.92 14.10 -25.23
C ALA A 981 25.97 12.57 -25.14
N LEU A 982 26.50 11.91 -26.17
CA LEU A 982 26.60 10.46 -26.27
C LEU A 982 28.00 10.04 -26.66
N GLY A 983 28.45 8.88 -26.20
CA GLY A 983 29.69 8.27 -26.66
C GLY A 983 29.84 6.84 -26.18
N THR A 984 30.94 6.22 -26.56
CA THR A 984 31.31 4.91 -26.01
C THR A 984 32.11 5.10 -24.72
N SER A 985 31.83 4.29 -23.68
CA SER A 985 32.50 4.49 -22.39
C SER A 985 33.89 3.85 -22.30
N THR A 986 34.18 2.88 -23.17
CA THR A 986 35.46 2.16 -23.23
C THR A 986 35.80 1.74 -24.66
N THR A 987 37.09 1.78 -25.01
CA THR A 987 37.58 1.26 -26.29
C THR A 987 37.49 -0.27 -26.33
N ASN A 988 36.52 -0.80 -27.08
CA ASN A 988 36.32 -2.21 -27.34
C ASN A 988 35.67 -2.41 -28.71
N ALA A 989 36.37 -3.08 -29.62
CA ALA A 989 35.92 -3.33 -31.00
C ALA A 989 34.67 -4.24 -31.12
N LEU A 990 34.17 -4.77 -30.00
CA LEU A 990 32.89 -5.45 -29.94
C LEU A 990 31.72 -4.50 -29.66
N ASN A 991 31.96 -3.26 -29.22
CA ASN A 991 30.90 -2.29 -28.97
C ASN A 991 30.42 -1.73 -30.32
N LYS A 992 29.24 -2.14 -30.77
CA LYS A 992 28.60 -1.77 -32.01
C LYS A 992 27.14 -1.44 -31.80
N TRP A 993 26.85 -0.16 -31.60
CA TRP A 993 25.47 0.34 -31.43
C TRP A 993 25.21 1.56 -32.30
N SER A 994 23.95 1.93 -32.47
CA SER A 994 23.53 3.15 -33.19
C SER A 994 22.38 3.83 -32.46
N VAL A 995 22.14 5.10 -32.75
CA VAL A 995 20.94 5.78 -32.30
C VAL A 995 19.85 5.57 -33.35
N ASN A 996 18.71 5.02 -32.93
CA ASN A 996 17.57 4.78 -33.79
C ASN A 996 16.62 5.98 -33.82
N SER A 997 16.26 6.53 -32.65
CA SER A 997 15.42 7.72 -32.52
C SER A 997 15.80 8.56 -31.31
N ILE A 998 15.45 9.84 -31.36
CA ILE A 998 15.45 10.75 -30.22
C ILE A 998 14.00 11.19 -30.01
N GLU A 999 13.45 10.95 -28.83
CA GLU A 999 12.08 11.35 -28.48
C GLU A 999 12.09 12.71 -27.78
N VAL A 1000 11.15 13.55 -28.20
CA VAL A 1000 10.95 14.90 -27.67
C VAL A 1000 9.55 15.00 -27.07
N ASN A 1001 9.47 15.43 -25.81
CA ASN A 1001 8.22 15.84 -25.17
C ASN A 1001 7.85 17.25 -25.65
N TYR A 1002 6.57 17.48 -25.88
CA TYR A 1002 6.01 18.81 -26.09
C TYR A 1002 4.56 18.84 -25.64
N SER A 1003 4.02 20.04 -25.47
CA SER A 1003 2.59 20.26 -25.24
C SER A 1003 2.09 21.29 -26.24
N VAL A 1004 0.84 21.14 -26.66
CA VAL A 1004 0.15 22.13 -27.50
C VAL A 1004 -0.92 22.78 -26.64
N LEU A 1005 -0.66 24.00 -26.19
CA LEU A 1005 -1.65 24.78 -25.47
C LEU A 1005 -2.64 25.43 -26.45
N GLY A 1006 -3.84 25.70 -25.95
CA GLY A 1006 -4.74 26.62 -26.64
C GLY A 1006 -4.17 28.04 -26.76
N PRO A 1007 -4.79 28.90 -27.60
CA PRO A 1007 -4.46 30.31 -27.58
C PRO A 1007 -4.60 30.83 -26.15
N GLU A 1008 -3.60 31.58 -25.67
CA GLU A 1008 -3.52 32.09 -24.30
C GLU A 1008 -4.87 32.66 -23.82
N THR A 1009 -5.51 31.94 -22.91
CA THR A 1009 -6.68 32.36 -22.14
C THR A 1009 -6.22 32.93 -20.80
N TYR A 1010 -7.13 33.60 -20.08
CA TYR A 1010 -6.85 34.02 -18.71
C TYR A 1010 -6.38 32.85 -17.83
N SER A 1011 -7.03 31.68 -17.94
CA SER A 1011 -6.70 30.49 -17.16
C SER A 1011 -5.29 29.97 -17.45
N THR A 1012 -4.91 29.86 -18.73
CA THR A 1012 -3.55 29.46 -19.11
C THR A 1012 -2.52 30.50 -18.67
N TRP A 1013 -2.83 31.79 -18.77
CA TRP A 1013 -1.94 32.87 -18.33
C TRP A 1013 -1.75 32.86 -16.81
N ALA A 1014 -2.81 32.63 -16.04
CA ALA A 1014 -2.73 32.56 -14.59
C ALA A 1014 -1.87 31.37 -14.15
N TYR A 1015 -2.07 30.21 -14.77
CA TYR A 1015 -1.24 29.02 -14.56
C TYR A 1015 0.24 29.27 -14.89
N ASP A 1016 0.54 29.91 -16.03
CA ASP A 1016 1.91 30.23 -16.44
C ASP A 1016 2.66 31.11 -15.43
N HIS A 1017 1.92 31.91 -14.66
CA HIS A 1017 2.47 32.78 -13.62
C HIS A 1017 2.43 32.15 -12.22
N GLY A 1018 2.10 30.86 -12.12
CA GLY A 1018 2.03 30.12 -10.86
C GLY A 1018 0.84 30.52 -9.98
N LEU A 1019 -0.17 31.17 -10.55
CA LEU A 1019 -1.37 31.58 -9.83
C LEU A 1019 -2.34 30.39 -9.74
N VAL A 1020 -2.32 29.70 -8.61
CA VAL A 1020 -3.17 28.53 -8.33
C VAL A 1020 -4.26 28.83 -7.31
N GLY A 1021 -5.37 28.09 -7.35
CA GLY A 1021 -6.47 28.22 -6.39
C GLY A 1021 -7.07 29.63 -6.35
N GLY A 1022 -7.43 30.11 -5.14
CA GLY A 1022 -7.99 31.45 -4.94
C GLY A 1022 -7.09 32.60 -5.40
N HIS A 1023 -5.77 32.38 -5.48
CA HIS A 1023 -4.80 33.37 -5.98
C HIS A 1023 -4.90 33.60 -7.49
N GLY A 1024 -5.43 32.62 -8.24
CA GLY A 1024 -5.72 32.73 -9.68
C GLY A 1024 -7.05 33.38 -10.01
N ALA A 1025 -7.86 33.77 -9.01
CA ALA A 1025 -9.16 34.37 -9.28
C ALA A 1025 -9.04 35.70 -10.06
N PRO A 1026 -9.89 35.97 -11.08
CA PRO A 1026 -9.84 37.19 -11.90
C PRO A 1026 -9.82 38.51 -11.12
N GLY A 1027 -10.44 38.54 -9.94
CA GLY A 1027 -10.50 39.70 -9.06
C GLY A 1027 -9.43 39.75 -7.97
N SER A 1028 -8.55 38.74 -7.88
CA SER A 1028 -7.44 38.72 -6.93
C SER A 1028 -6.32 39.65 -7.39
N ASP A 1029 -5.53 40.11 -6.43
CA ASP A 1029 -4.29 40.87 -6.59
C ASP A 1029 -3.37 40.29 -5.50
N SER A 1030 -2.76 39.14 -5.77
CA SER A 1030 -2.12 38.34 -4.71
C SER A 1030 -0.67 37.96 -4.96
N GLY A 1031 -0.15 38.16 -6.18
CA GLY A 1031 1.25 37.92 -6.47
C GLY A 1031 2.15 39.07 -5.99
N ASP A 1032 1.79 40.30 -6.34
CA ASP A 1032 2.63 41.48 -6.11
C ASP A 1032 1.97 42.62 -5.28
N LEU A 1033 0.63 42.61 -5.14
CA LEU A 1033 -0.16 43.54 -4.33
C LEU A 1033 -0.06 44.99 -4.83
N ASP A 1034 -0.01 45.19 -6.15
CA ASP A 1034 0.24 46.50 -6.74
C ASP A 1034 -1.04 47.33 -7.00
N GLY A 1035 -2.21 46.73 -6.79
CA GLY A 1035 -3.52 47.32 -6.91
C GLY A 1035 -4.25 47.02 -8.22
N TYR A 1036 -3.66 46.28 -9.15
CA TYR A 1036 -4.36 45.71 -10.30
C TYR A 1036 -4.82 44.29 -10.00
N ALA A 1037 -6.06 43.97 -10.36
CA ALA A 1037 -6.52 42.59 -10.31
C ALA A 1037 -5.92 41.78 -11.45
N ASN A 1038 -5.64 40.49 -11.24
CA ASN A 1038 -5.08 39.56 -12.21
C ASN A 1038 -5.74 39.66 -13.61
N LEU A 1039 -7.07 39.79 -13.70
CA LEU A 1039 -7.77 39.95 -14.99
C LEU A 1039 -7.37 41.23 -15.71
N ALA A 1040 -7.17 42.33 -14.97
CA ALA A 1040 -6.72 43.58 -15.52
C ALA A 1040 -5.26 43.45 -16.00
N GLU A 1041 -4.43 42.72 -15.28
CA GLU A 1041 -3.05 42.47 -15.66
C GLU A 1041 -2.95 41.65 -16.95
N PHE A 1042 -3.68 40.54 -17.03
CA PHE A 1042 -3.85 39.73 -18.25
C PHE A 1042 -4.32 40.57 -19.45
N ALA A 1043 -5.31 41.44 -19.23
CA ALA A 1043 -5.89 42.26 -20.27
C ALA A 1043 -4.97 43.41 -20.75
N LEU A 1044 -4.09 43.92 -19.87
CA LEU A 1044 -3.15 45.00 -20.19
C LEU A 1044 -1.76 44.50 -20.61
N GLY A 1045 -1.47 43.23 -20.39
CA GLY A 1045 -0.16 42.60 -20.64
C GLY A 1045 0.88 42.97 -19.59
N MET A 1046 0.47 42.90 -18.33
CA MET A 1046 1.26 43.09 -17.11
C MET A 1046 1.60 41.72 -16.49
N ASP A 1047 2.56 41.68 -15.56
CA ASP A 1047 3.04 40.45 -14.90
C ASP A 1047 2.59 40.45 -13.42
N PRO A 1048 1.72 39.51 -13.00
CA PRO A 1048 1.13 39.48 -11.66
C PRO A 1048 2.14 39.20 -10.54
N ASN A 1049 3.39 38.85 -10.89
CA ASN A 1049 4.47 38.62 -9.94
C ASN A 1049 5.43 39.81 -9.84
N LEU A 1050 5.20 40.89 -10.61
CA LEU A 1050 6.05 42.08 -10.64
C LEU A 1050 5.18 43.33 -10.47
N ALA A 1051 5.44 44.11 -9.41
CA ALA A 1051 4.77 45.40 -9.16
C ALA A 1051 5.00 46.43 -10.29
N ASP A 1052 4.23 46.27 -11.38
CA ASP A 1052 4.35 46.97 -12.65
C ASP A 1052 3.08 47.76 -13.01
N ALA A 1053 2.20 47.94 -12.02
CA ALA A 1053 1.02 48.79 -12.01
C ALA A 1053 1.25 50.09 -12.79
N GLY A 1054 0.46 50.23 -13.85
CA GLY A 1054 0.43 51.42 -14.69
C GLY A 1054 1.65 51.60 -15.61
N THR A 1055 2.47 50.57 -15.81
CA THR A 1055 3.51 50.58 -16.85
C THR A 1055 2.94 50.44 -18.27
N ARG A 1056 1.71 49.92 -18.39
CA ARG A 1056 1.01 49.65 -19.66
C ARG A 1056 -0.11 50.64 -19.98
N ASP A 1057 -0.30 51.66 -19.15
CA ASP A 1057 -1.16 52.80 -19.44
C ASP A 1057 -0.44 54.14 -19.15
N SER A 1058 -0.99 55.24 -19.65
CA SER A 1058 -0.43 56.58 -19.41
C SER A 1058 -1.47 57.66 -19.61
N ALA A 1059 -1.41 58.72 -18.80
CA ALA A 1059 -2.23 59.91 -18.95
C ALA A 1059 -1.37 61.15 -19.21
N GLY A 1060 -1.80 62.01 -20.13
CA GLY A 1060 -1.10 63.24 -20.49
C GLY A 1060 -2.04 64.35 -20.94
N LEU A 1061 -1.51 65.57 -21.04
CA LEU A 1061 -2.24 66.70 -21.63
C LEU A 1061 -1.73 66.95 -23.04
N VAL A 1062 -2.63 67.03 -24.02
CA VAL A 1062 -2.30 67.33 -25.42
C VAL A 1062 -3.16 68.49 -25.93
N THR A 1063 -2.58 69.35 -26.77
CA THR A 1063 -3.33 70.42 -27.44
C THR A 1063 -3.38 70.13 -28.93
N THR A 1064 -4.59 70.01 -29.49
CA THR A 1064 -4.81 69.80 -30.93
C THR A 1064 -5.82 70.81 -31.42
N GLY A 1065 -5.47 71.61 -32.44
CA GLY A 1065 -6.39 72.59 -33.03
C GLY A 1065 -6.85 73.71 -32.08
N GLY A 1066 -6.11 73.99 -31.00
CA GLY A 1066 -6.46 75.01 -30.00
C GLY A 1066 -7.33 74.52 -28.84
N THR A 1067 -7.78 73.27 -28.86
CA THR A 1067 -8.47 72.61 -27.73
C THR A 1067 -7.48 71.76 -26.94
N GLY A 1068 -7.49 71.89 -25.61
CA GLY A 1068 -6.74 71.03 -24.71
C GLY A 1068 -7.52 69.76 -24.38
N TYR A 1069 -6.84 68.61 -24.38
CA TYR A 1069 -7.40 67.31 -24.05
C TYR A 1069 -6.57 66.65 -22.95
N VAL A 1070 -7.24 65.92 -22.07
CA VAL A 1070 -6.62 64.80 -21.34
C VAL A 1070 -6.60 63.62 -22.30
N GLU A 1071 -5.40 63.14 -22.60
CA GLU A 1071 -5.16 61.94 -23.38
C GLU A 1071 -4.85 60.80 -22.40
N TRP A 1072 -5.56 59.69 -22.52
CA TRP A 1072 -5.30 58.48 -21.76
C TRP A 1072 -5.10 57.31 -22.73
N VAL A 1073 -3.94 56.67 -22.64
CA VAL A 1073 -3.51 55.58 -23.51
C VAL A 1073 -3.40 54.34 -22.65
N TYR A 1074 -4.07 53.25 -23.03
CA TYR A 1074 -3.90 51.94 -22.41
C TYR A 1074 -3.60 50.89 -23.48
N ARG A 1075 -2.96 49.79 -23.09
CA ARG A 1075 -2.81 48.63 -23.96
C ARG A 1075 -4.03 47.73 -23.88
N ARG A 1076 -4.48 47.22 -25.02
CA ARG A 1076 -5.60 46.28 -25.10
C ARG A 1076 -5.17 45.08 -25.90
N ARG A 1077 -5.50 43.86 -25.45
CA ARG A 1077 -5.29 42.66 -26.25
C ARG A 1077 -5.92 42.77 -27.65
N SER A 1078 -5.17 42.47 -28.69
CA SER A 1078 -5.69 42.47 -30.07
C SER A 1078 -6.78 41.42 -30.28
N ASP A 1079 -6.77 40.34 -29.50
CA ASP A 1079 -7.75 39.27 -29.51
C ASP A 1079 -8.86 39.43 -28.45
N HIS A 1080 -9.00 40.61 -27.82
CA HIS A 1080 -9.94 40.83 -26.70
C HIS A 1080 -11.36 40.31 -26.95
N VAL A 1081 -11.92 40.49 -28.14
CA VAL A 1081 -13.27 40.00 -28.47
C VAL A 1081 -13.35 38.48 -28.38
N ALA A 1082 -12.31 37.77 -28.78
CA ALA A 1082 -12.27 36.32 -28.73
C ALA A 1082 -12.01 35.79 -27.31
N GLN A 1083 -11.43 36.62 -26.42
CA GLN A 1083 -11.22 36.35 -25.01
C GLN A 1083 -12.42 36.74 -24.14
N GLY A 1084 -13.51 37.23 -24.74
CA GLY A 1084 -14.65 37.80 -24.02
C GLY A 1084 -14.32 39.11 -23.30
N LEU A 1085 -13.19 39.76 -23.57
CA LEU A 1085 -12.77 40.95 -22.84
C LEU A 1085 -13.40 42.23 -23.39
N SER A 1086 -14.06 42.96 -22.50
CA SER A 1086 -14.60 44.31 -22.74
C SER A 1086 -13.82 45.36 -21.98
N TYR A 1087 -13.47 46.44 -22.69
CA TYR A 1087 -12.70 47.58 -22.17
C TYR A 1087 -13.62 48.79 -22.13
N LEU A 1088 -14.04 49.16 -20.92
CA LEU A 1088 -15.03 50.18 -20.68
C LEU A 1088 -14.38 51.40 -20.05
N LEU A 1089 -14.62 52.55 -20.67
CA LEU A 1089 -14.27 53.85 -20.14
C LEU A 1089 -15.54 54.54 -19.66
N ILE A 1090 -15.65 54.73 -18.36
CA ILE A 1090 -16.84 55.27 -17.71
C ILE A 1090 -16.50 56.68 -17.24
N ASP A 1091 -17.04 57.70 -17.91
CA ASP A 1091 -16.92 59.08 -17.47
C ASP A 1091 -18.08 59.52 -16.57
N SER A 1092 -17.78 60.36 -15.59
CA SER A 1092 -18.78 60.88 -14.65
C SER A 1092 -18.39 62.26 -14.16
N THR A 1093 -19.38 63.10 -13.84
CA THR A 1093 -19.15 64.37 -13.13
C THR A 1093 -19.05 64.18 -11.61
N ASN A 1094 -19.26 62.95 -11.10
CA ASN A 1094 -19.28 62.61 -9.68
C ASN A 1094 -18.66 61.21 -9.41
N LEU A 1095 -17.80 61.13 -8.39
CA LEU A 1095 -17.19 59.87 -7.92
C LEU A 1095 -18.21 58.89 -7.30
N VAL A 1096 -19.34 59.34 -6.73
CA VAL A 1096 -20.22 58.50 -5.88
C VAL A 1096 -21.59 58.16 -6.50
N GLY A 1097 -21.90 58.58 -7.73
CA GLY A 1097 -23.19 58.30 -8.39
C GLY A 1097 -23.22 56.99 -9.19
N PRO A 1098 -24.40 56.37 -9.40
CA PRO A 1098 -24.54 55.20 -10.28
C PRO A 1098 -24.12 55.58 -11.70
N ARG A 1099 -23.14 54.85 -12.23
CA ARG A 1099 -22.47 55.18 -13.49
C ARG A 1099 -23.10 54.35 -14.62
N SER A 1100 -23.81 54.98 -15.55
CA SER A 1100 -24.25 54.33 -16.79
C SER A 1100 -23.08 54.27 -17.75
N GLY A 1101 -22.61 53.06 -18.09
CA GLY A 1101 -21.42 52.88 -18.93
C GLY A 1101 -21.59 53.52 -20.31
N THR A 1102 -20.80 54.54 -20.61
CA THR A 1102 -20.68 55.09 -21.96
C THR A 1102 -19.22 55.34 -22.27
N ASN A 1103 -18.69 54.71 -23.34
CA ASN A 1103 -17.39 55.04 -23.95
C ASN A 1103 -17.45 56.42 -24.64
N ALA A 1104 -17.84 57.47 -23.92
CA ALA A 1104 -18.07 58.83 -24.42
C ALA A 1104 -16.77 59.64 -24.56
N ALA A 1105 -15.68 59.02 -25.03
CA ALA A 1105 -14.45 59.74 -25.36
C ALA A 1105 -14.64 60.58 -26.64
N ASP A 1106 -14.01 61.75 -26.71
CA ASP A 1106 -14.14 62.67 -27.85
C ASP A 1106 -13.47 62.10 -29.12
N HIS A 1107 -12.37 61.37 -28.95
CA HIS A 1107 -11.68 60.63 -30.01
C HIS A 1107 -11.09 59.33 -29.48
N ILE A 1108 -11.21 58.25 -30.25
CA ILE A 1108 -10.55 56.97 -30.02
C ILE A 1108 -9.60 56.70 -31.20
N GLN A 1109 -8.32 56.50 -30.91
CA GLN A 1109 -7.33 56.07 -31.90
C GLN A 1109 -6.73 54.74 -31.45
N VAL A 1110 -6.69 53.76 -32.34
CA VAL A 1110 -6.10 52.44 -32.09
C VAL A 1110 -4.84 52.33 -32.95
N GLY A 1111 -3.69 52.15 -32.29
CA GLY A 1111 -2.42 51.91 -32.99
C GLY A 1111 -2.27 50.44 -33.42
N PRO A 1112 -1.24 50.12 -34.22
CA PRO A 1112 -0.94 48.73 -34.56
C PRO A 1112 -0.59 47.94 -33.30
N ALA A 1113 -0.94 46.65 -33.28
CA ALA A 1113 -0.57 45.75 -32.20
C ALA A 1113 0.97 45.58 -32.12
N VAL A 1114 1.49 45.57 -30.90
CA VAL A 1114 2.88 45.24 -30.56
C VAL A 1114 2.82 44.19 -29.46
N ASP A 1115 3.44 43.03 -29.71
CA ASP A 1115 3.44 41.87 -28.80
C ASP A 1115 2.04 41.39 -28.39
N GLY A 1116 1.07 41.44 -29.31
CA GLY A 1116 -0.32 41.04 -29.06
C GLY A 1116 -1.21 42.13 -28.45
N TYR A 1117 -0.69 43.34 -28.22
CA TYR A 1117 -1.45 44.44 -27.61
C TYR A 1117 -1.49 45.70 -28.48
N GLU A 1118 -2.69 46.24 -28.67
CA GLU A 1118 -2.97 47.49 -29.37
C GLU A 1118 -2.97 48.66 -28.38
N PRO A 1119 -2.25 49.77 -28.62
CA PRO A 1119 -2.43 50.97 -27.81
C PRO A 1119 -3.73 51.69 -28.21
N VAL A 1120 -4.62 51.89 -27.24
CA VAL A 1120 -5.89 52.60 -27.40
C VAL A 1120 -5.79 53.97 -26.75
N THR A 1121 -5.80 55.02 -27.57
CA THR A 1121 -5.73 56.41 -27.13
C THR A 1121 -7.12 57.02 -27.06
N ASN A 1122 -7.51 57.49 -25.87
CA ASN A 1122 -8.77 58.14 -25.60
C ASN A 1122 -8.52 59.60 -25.23
N ARG A 1123 -9.32 60.51 -25.79
CA ARG A 1123 -9.20 61.94 -25.50
C ARG A 1123 -10.47 62.50 -24.87
N TYR A 1124 -10.29 63.30 -23.83
CA TYR A 1124 -11.35 64.03 -23.13
C TYR A 1124 -11.05 65.53 -23.12
N SER A 1125 -11.95 66.34 -23.65
CA SER A 1125 -11.81 67.80 -23.67
C SER A 1125 -11.68 68.37 -22.26
N THR A 1126 -10.67 69.22 -22.06
CA THR A 1126 -10.47 69.99 -20.82
C THR A 1126 -11.42 71.20 -20.69
N GLY A 1127 -12.28 71.43 -21.68
CA GLY A 1127 -13.25 72.53 -21.67
C GLY A 1127 -14.44 72.30 -20.72
N GLU A 1128 -14.61 71.09 -20.20
CA GLU A 1128 -15.66 70.76 -19.24
C GLU A 1128 -15.21 70.97 -17.78
N PRO A 1129 -16.11 71.41 -16.86
CA PRO A 1129 -15.71 71.88 -15.53
C PRO A 1129 -15.11 70.80 -14.60
N ALA A 1130 -15.52 69.54 -14.76
CA ALA A 1130 -15.01 68.38 -14.03
C ALA A 1130 -15.46 67.06 -14.68
N LYS A 1131 -14.52 66.10 -14.85
CA LYS A 1131 -14.80 64.70 -15.23
C LYS A 1131 -13.91 63.76 -14.42
N PHE A 1132 -14.48 62.65 -13.99
CA PHE A 1132 -13.80 61.47 -13.48
C PHE A 1132 -13.87 60.39 -14.54
N ILE A 1133 -12.81 59.61 -14.68
CA ILE A 1133 -12.71 58.51 -15.64
C ILE A 1133 -12.43 57.25 -14.81
N GLU A 1134 -13.28 56.25 -14.96
CA GLU A 1134 -13.03 54.89 -14.48
C GLU A 1134 -12.77 54.01 -15.68
N PHE A 1135 -11.64 53.31 -15.64
CA PHE A 1135 -11.38 52.24 -16.57
C PHE A 1135 -11.78 50.92 -15.94
N ARG A 1136 -12.57 50.15 -16.68
CA ARG A 1136 -13.08 48.86 -16.21
C ARG A 1136 -12.87 47.82 -17.30
N ILE A 1137 -12.20 46.75 -16.92
CA ILE A 1137 -12.06 45.54 -17.73
C ILE A 1137 -13.06 44.52 -17.20
N ARG A 1138 -13.70 43.79 -18.11
CA ARG A 1138 -14.61 42.68 -17.80
C ARG A 1138 -14.35 41.56 -18.77
N GLN A 1139 -14.57 40.34 -18.31
CA GLN A 1139 -14.68 39.16 -19.15
C GLN A 1139 -16.18 38.83 -19.21
N ASP A 1140 -16.77 38.93 -20.40
CA ASP A 1140 -18.20 38.81 -20.70
C ASP A 1140 -18.62 37.39 -21.07
#